data_AF-A0A8B8A8D6-F1
#
_entry.id   AF-A0A8B8A8D6-F1
#
_cell.length_a   1.000
_cell.length_b   1.000
_cell.length_c   1.000
_cell.angle_alpha   90.00
_cell.angle_beta   90.00
_cell.angle_gamma   90.00
#
_symmetry.space_group_name_H-M   'P 1'
#
loop_
_entity.id
_entity.type
_entity.pdbx_description
1 polymer ?
#
loop_
_entity_poly.entity_id
_entity_poly.type
_entity_poly.pdbx_seq_one_letter_code
_entity_poly.pdbx_strand_id
1 'polypeptide(L)'
;MDLLNFLKKRNVPKPQLDKLLEDKIDSDALKYMTDTDLAEYLPAKGDRLALKAFCEKKPEGKKQRLLETLRQKMMLRSRRVGNEDTLDSEEKATSERNHLEGNKNAAKSSRKLELGWIHEGRQVRKKNGGGTRNVVFDKTATKKDILEKCKTLFFPNGKVKSLELKNLTFNILDFKETEFPDDLTVGEIYDQVKMGILRFYLSTNLKDITDSDENSLPDPELTLNKESSFQSASSLNTNTEPESFENMNACSSPLTMTPQDVTSSSMKFEPAAPSSSSITLTQDNSCLGLHVPGILIHTYDSVPAISFQTTSFDAIQDQQMEFVSADVENNLLYERLSPELHPKTLKVHRVNIIAEMVEYFKDKDILDTNIAFSFIGEAGSDQRGVSREVYSAFWTDFLTGEAYGEESRVPAINTKWQEEEWNSVGRILLKGFTDHAVFPLKLNKAFTIALIHGEEHVSPEILLDSFMTYICHADRELLKQVMAEGVKTEIKEDFIDLLDRFGCKSVPTERGQIRSQIIQISHNQLIQKPKYALDKMKDICQGYLKTLFPSISTIEEMFQLKKPTAKRIINILVANPTSAEESKALGFLQQFLRAQNDDSLQKVLRFFTGADTMCVDKIDITFVNLSGFERRVIAHTCGPVIELPSTYQTYPEFRKEMEYQLSSEESFKMNIA
;
A
#
# COMPACT_ATOMS: atom_id res chain seq x y z
N MET A 1 -39.04 -3.85 -11.89
CA MET A 1 -40.33 -3.14 -12.12
C MET A 1 -41.41 -4.15 -11.80
N ASP A 2 -42.51 -3.71 -11.19
CA ASP A 2 -43.64 -4.58 -10.83
C ASP A 2 -44.44 -5.01 -12.09
N LEU A 3 -44.87 -6.28 -12.16
CA LEU A 3 -45.47 -6.94 -13.33
C LEU A 3 -46.71 -6.17 -13.86
N LEU A 4 -47.57 -5.75 -12.93
CA LEU A 4 -48.77 -4.96 -13.24
C LEU A 4 -48.43 -3.58 -13.82
N ASN A 5 -47.36 -2.96 -13.34
CA ASN A 5 -46.93 -1.67 -13.86
C ASN A 5 -46.34 -1.79 -15.27
N PHE A 6 -45.75 -2.93 -15.62
CA PHE A 6 -45.33 -3.21 -16.98
C PHE A 6 -46.52 -3.37 -17.93
N LEU A 7 -47.53 -4.17 -17.56
CA LEU A 7 -48.72 -4.39 -18.39
C LEU A 7 -49.59 -3.13 -18.53
N LYS A 8 -49.71 -2.31 -17.48
CA LYS A 8 -50.38 -1.00 -17.57
C LYS A 8 -49.73 -0.06 -18.58
N LYS A 9 -48.39 -0.04 -18.66
CA LYS A 9 -47.66 0.78 -19.66
C LYS A 9 -47.88 0.33 -21.10
N ARG A 10 -48.32 -0.93 -21.29
CA ARG A 10 -48.68 -1.47 -22.60
C ARG A 10 -50.16 -1.29 -22.94
N ASN A 11 -50.90 -0.52 -22.11
CA ASN A 11 -52.33 -0.27 -22.27
C ASN A 11 -53.19 -1.54 -22.23
N VAL A 12 -52.77 -2.55 -21.47
CA VAL A 12 -53.62 -3.74 -21.24
C VAL A 12 -54.87 -3.33 -20.46
N PRO A 13 -56.09 -3.65 -20.97
CA PRO A 13 -57.35 -3.34 -20.31
C PRO A 13 -57.41 -3.78 -18.84
N LYS A 14 -57.98 -2.91 -18.01
CA LYS A 14 -58.14 -3.13 -16.56
C LYS A 14 -58.81 -4.48 -16.18
N PRO A 15 -59.85 -4.97 -16.88
CA PRO A 15 -60.45 -6.27 -16.57
C PRO A 15 -59.48 -7.46 -16.68
N GLN A 16 -58.51 -7.39 -17.59
CA GLN A 16 -57.51 -8.45 -17.77
C GLN A 16 -56.44 -8.40 -16.66
N LEU A 17 -56.10 -7.19 -16.20
CA LEU A 17 -55.19 -6.99 -15.07
C LEU A 17 -55.81 -7.46 -13.75
N ASP A 18 -57.10 -7.19 -13.56
CA ASP A 18 -57.85 -7.58 -12.37
C ASP A 18 -58.01 -9.12 -12.33
N LYS A 19 -58.25 -9.77 -13.48
CA LYS A 19 -58.29 -11.24 -13.59
C LYS A 19 -56.94 -11.89 -13.26
N LEU A 20 -55.82 -11.34 -13.75
CA LEU A 20 -54.47 -11.81 -13.39
C LEU A 20 -54.18 -11.69 -11.90
N LEU A 21 -54.71 -10.66 -11.24
CA LEU A 21 -54.59 -10.46 -9.79
C LEU A 21 -55.47 -11.43 -8.99
N GLU A 22 -56.70 -11.64 -9.44
CA GLU A 22 -57.67 -12.57 -8.82
C GLU A 22 -57.16 -14.01 -8.87
N ASP A 23 -56.62 -14.42 -10.02
CA ASP A 23 -56.04 -15.76 -10.23
C ASP A 23 -54.60 -15.87 -9.71
N LYS A 24 -54.07 -14.82 -9.05
CA LYS A 24 -52.74 -14.74 -8.42
C LYS A 24 -51.58 -15.14 -9.35
N ILE A 25 -51.64 -14.69 -10.60
CA ILE A 25 -50.58 -14.95 -11.59
C ILE A 25 -49.43 -13.96 -11.39
N ASP A 26 -48.37 -14.40 -10.73
CA ASP A 26 -47.15 -13.63 -10.49
C ASP A 26 -46.01 -13.99 -11.46
N SER A 27 -44.85 -13.32 -11.33
CA SER A 27 -43.70 -13.52 -12.21
C SER A 27 -43.10 -14.93 -12.17
N ASP A 28 -43.33 -15.69 -11.10
CA ASP A 28 -42.85 -17.06 -10.97
C ASP A 28 -43.86 -18.04 -11.57
N ALA A 29 -45.17 -17.83 -11.38
CA ALA A 29 -46.23 -18.59 -12.05
C ALA A 29 -46.12 -18.51 -13.58
N LEU A 30 -45.78 -17.33 -14.12
CA LEU A 30 -45.60 -17.10 -15.56
C LEU A 30 -44.51 -17.96 -16.22
N LYS A 31 -43.54 -18.48 -15.46
CA LYS A 31 -42.47 -19.35 -15.97
C LYS A 31 -42.98 -20.72 -16.41
N TYR A 32 -44.12 -21.15 -15.87
CA TYR A 32 -44.70 -22.48 -16.10
C TYR A 32 -45.92 -22.44 -17.02
N MET A 33 -46.34 -21.25 -17.47
CA MET A 33 -47.50 -21.09 -18.37
C MET A 33 -47.12 -21.18 -19.86
N THR A 34 -47.94 -21.89 -20.63
CA THR A 34 -47.82 -21.96 -22.09
C THR A 34 -48.41 -20.72 -22.77
N ASP A 35 -48.14 -20.50 -24.07
CA ASP A 35 -48.75 -19.35 -24.79
C ASP A 35 -50.29 -19.44 -24.84
N THR A 36 -50.82 -20.67 -24.87
CA THR A 36 -52.26 -20.95 -24.83
C THR A 36 -52.86 -20.51 -23.51
N ASP A 37 -52.23 -20.86 -22.39
CA ASP A 37 -52.70 -20.47 -21.05
C ASP A 37 -52.66 -18.94 -20.87
N LEU A 38 -51.64 -18.28 -21.42
CA LEU A 38 -51.50 -16.83 -21.35
C LEU A 38 -52.48 -16.10 -22.27
N ALA A 39 -52.98 -16.75 -23.32
CA ALA A 39 -53.96 -16.15 -24.24
C ALA A 39 -55.32 -15.90 -23.56
N GLU A 40 -55.64 -16.65 -22.51
CA GLU A 40 -56.87 -16.47 -21.72
C GLU A 40 -56.88 -15.18 -20.89
N TYR A 41 -55.69 -14.63 -20.61
CA TYR A 41 -55.50 -13.39 -19.85
C TYR A 41 -55.11 -12.23 -20.76
N LEU A 42 -54.26 -12.50 -21.77
CA LEU A 42 -53.71 -11.52 -22.70
C LEU A 42 -53.97 -11.99 -24.14
N PRO A 43 -55.11 -11.62 -24.76
CA PRO A 43 -55.49 -12.08 -26.09
C PRO A 43 -54.50 -11.65 -27.19
N ALA A 44 -53.85 -10.50 -27.01
CA ALA A 44 -52.87 -9.99 -27.94
C ALA A 44 -51.53 -10.75 -27.83
N LYS A 45 -51.15 -11.46 -28.91
CA LYS A 45 -49.91 -12.23 -28.98
C LYS A 45 -48.65 -11.41 -28.72
N GLY A 46 -48.64 -10.14 -29.14
CA GLY A 46 -47.52 -9.22 -28.90
C GLY A 46 -47.27 -8.92 -27.42
N ASP A 47 -48.34 -8.83 -26.62
CA ASP A 47 -48.22 -8.54 -25.18
C ASP A 47 -47.75 -9.77 -24.41
N ARG A 48 -48.15 -10.98 -24.82
CA ARG A 48 -47.65 -12.23 -24.25
C ARG A 48 -46.15 -12.42 -24.48
N LEU A 49 -45.68 -12.16 -25.70
CA LEU A 49 -44.25 -12.22 -26.03
C LEU A 49 -43.45 -11.18 -25.25
N ALA A 50 -43.96 -9.95 -25.16
CA ALA A 50 -43.33 -8.88 -24.38
C ALA A 50 -43.29 -9.20 -22.87
N LEU A 51 -44.32 -9.86 -22.34
CA LEU A 51 -44.39 -10.29 -20.95
C LEU A 51 -43.39 -11.39 -20.64
N LYS A 52 -43.28 -12.43 -21.50
CA LYS A 52 -42.26 -13.48 -21.34
C LYS A 52 -40.85 -12.90 -21.39
N ALA A 53 -40.57 -12.02 -22.37
CA ALA A 53 -39.27 -11.35 -22.46
C ALA A 53 -38.98 -10.43 -21.26
N PHE A 54 -40.02 -9.82 -20.66
CA PHE A 54 -39.87 -9.01 -19.45
C PHE A 54 -39.52 -9.87 -18.22
N CYS A 55 -40.12 -11.06 -18.10
CA CYS A 55 -39.85 -12.00 -17.01
C CYS A 55 -38.52 -12.75 -17.16
N GLU A 56 -38.02 -12.93 -18.38
CA GLU A 56 -36.71 -13.55 -18.67
C GLU A 56 -35.53 -12.60 -18.42
N LYS A 57 -35.75 -11.28 -18.40
CA LYS A 57 -34.73 -10.32 -18.00
C LYS A 57 -34.42 -10.44 -16.51
N LYS A 58 -33.24 -11.00 -16.18
CA LYS A 58 -32.66 -10.94 -14.83
C LYS A 58 -32.72 -9.49 -14.31
N PRO A 59 -32.97 -9.25 -13.00
CA PRO A 59 -32.97 -7.91 -12.45
C PRO A 59 -31.57 -7.30 -12.63
N GLU A 60 -31.45 -6.36 -13.57
CA GLU A 60 -30.21 -5.64 -13.86
C GLU A 60 -29.78 -4.85 -12.61
N GLY A 61 -28.63 -5.23 -12.05
CA GLY A 61 -28.09 -4.64 -10.85
C GLY A 61 -27.74 -3.16 -11.05
N LYS A 62 -27.99 -2.36 -10.01
CA LYS A 62 -27.69 -0.90 -9.93
C LYS A 62 -26.30 -0.49 -10.47
N LYS A 63 -25.31 -1.40 -10.46
CA LYS A 63 -23.94 -1.17 -10.96
C LYS A 63 -23.88 -0.90 -12.48
N GLN A 64 -24.66 -1.60 -13.32
CA GLN A 64 -24.59 -1.41 -14.78
C GLN A 64 -25.24 -0.09 -15.20
N ARG A 65 -26.33 0.30 -14.56
CA ARG A 65 -26.98 1.60 -14.79
C ARG A 65 -26.07 2.77 -14.40
N LEU A 66 -25.24 2.58 -13.36
CA LEU A 66 -24.22 3.55 -12.96
C LEU A 66 -23.10 3.65 -14.01
N LEU A 67 -22.61 2.51 -14.49
CA LEU A 67 -21.59 2.43 -15.55
C LEU A 67 -22.07 3.02 -16.88
N GLU A 68 -23.34 2.84 -17.23
CA GLU A 68 -23.92 3.43 -18.44
C GLU A 68 -24.14 4.94 -18.30
N THR A 69 -24.55 5.40 -17.11
CA THR A 69 -24.65 6.83 -16.79
C THR A 69 -23.26 7.49 -16.77
N LEU A 70 -22.24 6.81 -16.28
CA LEU A 70 -20.83 7.25 -16.33
C LEU A 70 -20.30 7.29 -17.76
N ARG A 71 -20.59 6.28 -18.59
CA ARG A 71 -20.23 6.26 -20.01
C ARG A 71 -20.90 7.39 -20.79
N GLN A 72 -22.17 7.71 -20.49
CA GLN A 72 -22.86 8.87 -21.07
C GLN A 72 -22.26 10.20 -20.61
N LYS A 73 -21.83 10.32 -19.35
CA LYS A 73 -21.22 11.55 -18.82
C LYS A 73 -19.78 11.79 -19.27
N MET A 74 -19.04 10.74 -19.64
CA MET A 74 -17.64 10.86 -20.10
C MET A 74 -17.51 11.06 -21.62
N MET A 75 -18.60 11.19 -22.38
CA MET A 75 -18.60 11.31 -23.85
C MET A 75 -17.76 10.24 -24.60
N LEU A 76 -17.54 9.08 -24.00
CA LEU A 76 -16.79 7.98 -24.60
C LEU A 76 -17.71 7.13 -25.50
N ARG A 77 -18.05 7.66 -26.69
CA ARG A 77 -18.38 6.81 -27.84
C ARG A 77 -17.14 6.70 -28.72
N SER A 78 -16.29 5.73 -28.41
CA SER A 78 -15.38 5.22 -29.43
C SER A 78 -16.20 4.42 -30.45
N ARG A 79 -15.99 4.75 -31.72
CA ARG A 79 -16.45 4.06 -32.93
C ARG A 79 -16.52 2.55 -32.72
N ARG A 80 -17.69 1.95 -32.96
CA ARG A 80 -17.76 0.61 -33.52
C ARG A 80 -18.07 0.74 -35.01
N VAL A 81 -17.10 0.30 -35.80
CA VAL A 81 -17.21 0.09 -37.24
C VAL A 81 -17.98 -1.23 -37.47
N GLY A 82 -18.89 -1.23 -38.45
CA GLY A 82 -19.35 -2.42 -39.17
C GLY A 82 -20.81 -2.85 -38.94
N ASN A 83 -21.79 -2.18 -39.56
CA ASN A 83 -22.44 -2.65 -40.80
C ASN A 83 -23.58 -1.71 -41.23
N GLU A 84 -23.58 -1.40 -42.52
CA GLU A 84 -24.60 -0.76 -43.38
C GLU A 84 -25.98 -1.44 -43.21
N ASP A 85 -27.16 -0.84 -43.40
CA ASP A 85 -27.64 0.20 -44.32
C ASP A 85 -28.91 0.86 -43.72
N THR A 86 -29.11 2.16 -43.93
CA THR A 86 -30.29 2.76 -44.63
C THR A 86 -30.44 4.25 -44.31
N LEU A 87 -30.61 4.99 -45.40
CA LEU A 87 -30.85 6.42 -45.54
C LEU A 87 -32.15 6.84 -44.83
N ASP A 88 -32.14 7.96 -44.09
CA ASP A 88 -32.74 9.24 -44.53
C ASP A 88 -33.03 10.21 -43.37
N SER A 89 -32.98 11.49 -43.73
CA SER A 89 -33.60 12.66 -43.09
C SER A 89 -32.82 13.40 -41.99
N GLU A 90 -32.28 14.54 -42.42
CA GLU A 90 -32.01 15.71 -41.59
C GLU A 90 -33.26 16.15 -40.83
N GLU A 91 -33.14 16.39 -39.53
CA GLU A 91 -33.95 17.42 -38.86
C GLU A 91 -33.20 17.97 -37.64
N LYS A 92 -32.75 19.22 -37.76
CA LYS A 92 -32.32 20.05 -36.64
C LYS A 92 -33.54 20.31 -35.75
N ALA A 93 -33.53 19.78 -34.53
CA ALA A 93 -34.39 20.28 -33.45
C ALA A 93 -33.52 20.63 -32.23
N THR A 94 -33.34 21.94 -32.07
CA THR A 94 -32.89 22.62 -30.86
C THR A 94 -33.60 22.11 -29.62
N SER A 95 -32.84 21.66 -28.62
CA SER A 95 -33.27 21.79 -27.22
C SER A 95 -32.05 21.90 -26.33
N GLU A 96 -31.64 23.14 -26.07
CA GLU A 96 -30.97 23.51 -24.83
C GLU A 96 -31.85 23.02 -23.68
N ARG A 97 -31.48 21.92 -23.03
CA ARG A 97 -32.06 21.56 -21.74
C ARG A 97 -31.16 22.16 -20.67
N ASN A 98 -31.54 23.37 -20.27
CA ASN A 98 -31.22 23.98 -18.98
C ASN A 98 -31.43 22.96 -17.86
N HIS A 99 -30.38 22.25 -17.46
CA HIS A 99 -30.45 21.32 -16.33
C HIS A 99 -29.78 21.86 -15.08
N LEU A 100 -29.97 23.16 -14.81
CA LEU A 100 -29.52 23.80 -13.57
C LEU A 100 -30.55 24.75 -12.95
N GLU A 101 -31.82 24.70 -13.35
CA GLU A 101 -32.89 25.35 -12.57
C GLU A 101 -33.73 24.30 -11.84
N GLY A 102 -33.77 24.43 -10.50
CA GLY A 102 -34.71 23.68 -9.67
C GLY A 102 -34.17 22.38 -9.04
N ASN A 103 -32.98 22.39 -8.44
CA ASN A 103 -32.62 21.32 -7.49
C ASN A 103 -33.61 21.37 -6.30
N LYS A 104 -34.55 20.42 -6.25
CA LYS A 104 -35.53 20.30 -5.15
C LYS A 104 -34.90 20.19 -3.76
N ASN A 105 -33.63 19.76 -3.66
CA ASN A 105 -32.90 19.76 -2.39
C ASN A 105 -32.35 21.15 -2.02
N ALA A 106 -32.02 22.01 -2.99
CA ALA A 106 -31.60 23.38 -2.73
C ALA A 106 -32.73 24.21 -2.10
N ALA A 107 -33.98 23.96 -2.49
CA ALA A 107 -35.18 24.66 -1.99
C ALA A 107 -35.63 24.27 -0.57
N LYS A 108 -35.08 23.22 0.05
CA LYS A 108 -35.45 22.84 1.43
C LYS A 108 -35.00 23.93 2.41
N SER A 109 -35.85 24.26 3.38
CA SER A 109 -35.57 25.24 4.45
C SER A 109 -34.55 24.72 5.48
N SER A 110 -34.35 23.41 5.56
CA SER A 110 -33.39 22.79 6.49
C SER A 110 -32.24 22.05 5.79
N ARG A 111 -31.16 21.85 6.52
CA ARG A 111 -29.94 21.14 6.10
C ARG A 111 -29.47 20.18 7.17
N LYS A 112 -28.93 19.04 6.71
CA LYS A 112 -28.28 18.06 7.57
C LYS A 112 -26.81 18.47 7.72
N LEU A 113 -26.37 18.67 8.96
CA LEU A 113 -25.01 19.02 9.34
C LEU A 113 -24.35 17.85 10.09
N GLU A 114 -23.03 17.79 10.00
CA GLU A 114 -22.21 16.91 10.83
C GLU A 114 -21.52 17.71 11.93
N LEU A 115 -21.73 17.32 13.19
CA LEU A 115 -21.11 17.96 14.35
C LEU A 115 -20.07 17.02 14.96
N GLY A 116 -18.85 17.49 15.12
CA GLY A 116 -17.76 16.81 15.85
C GLY A 116 -17.34 17.60 17.09
N TRP A 117 -16.45 17.02 17.91
CA TRP A 117 -15.89 17.65 19.10
C TRP A 117 -14.37 17.51 19.10
N ILE A 118 -13.67 18.62 19.29
CA ILE A 118 -12.22 18.77 19.46
C ILE A 118 -12.00 19.38 20.84
N HIS A 119 -11.13 18.76 21.64
CA HIS A 119 -10.72 19.27 22.95
C HIS A 119 -9.21 19.42 22.94
N GLU A 120 -8.70 20.63 23.21
CA GLU A 120 -7.26 20.96 23.23
C GLU A 120 -6.52 20.45 21.98
N GLY A 121 -7.11 20.70 20.80
CA GLY A 121 -6.55 20.29 19.50
C GLY A 121 -6.69 18.81 19.15
N ARG A 122 -7.25 17.95 20.02
CA ARG A 122 -7.47 16.52 19.77
C ARG A 122 -8.95 16.20 19.56
N GLN A 123 -9.30 15.48 18.49
CA GLN A 123 -10.69 15.07 18.22
C GLN A 123 -11.19 14.00 19.22
N VAL A 124 -12.31 14.27 19.89
CA VAL A 124 -12.88 13.34 20.88
C VAL A 124 -13.70 12.24 20.20
N ARG A 125 -13.29 10.98 20.39
CA ARG A 125 -13.93 9.79 19.80
C ARG A 125 -15.24 9.40 20.51
N LYS A 126 -16.09 8.62 19.83
CA LYS A 126 -17.40 8.15 20.32
C LYS A 126 -17.35 7.47 21.71
N LYS A 127 -16.32 6.66 21.96
CA LYS A 127 -16.10 5.98 23.26
C LYS A 127 -15.91 6.95 24.44
N ASN A 128 -15.51 8.19 24.17
CA ASN A 128 -15.23 9.22 25.17
C ASN A 128 -16.33 10.30 25.23
N GLY A 129 -17.53 10.02 24.70
CA GLY A 129 -18.65 10.98 24.67
C GLY A 129 -18.71 11.85 23.41
N GLY A 130 -17.67 11.84 22.57
CA GLY A 130 -17.64 12.57 21.30
C GLY A 130 -18.15 11.77 20.09
N GLY A 131 -17.38 11.85 19.00
CA GLY A 131 -17.65 11.27 17.69
C GLY A 131 -18.67 12.07 16.88
N THR A 132 -18.60 11.97 15.55
CA THR A 132 -19.46 12.74 14.65
C THR A 132 -20.95 12.38 14.83
N ARG A 133 -21.81 13.39 14.84
CA ARG A 133 -23.27 13.24 14.91
C ARG A 133 -23.92 14.05 13.81
N ASN A 134 -24.94 13.44 13.22
CA ASN A 134 -25.75 14.03 12.17
C ASN A 134 -26.93 14.77 12.79
N VAL A 135 -27.04 16.07 12.57
CA VAL A 135 -28.10 16.93 13.14
C VAL A 135 -28.70 17.80 12.04
N VAL A 136 -30.01 18.01 12.07
CA VAL A 136 -30.70 18.87 11.10
C VAL A 136 -30.87 20.26 11.70
N PHE A 137 -30.48 21.29 10.95
CA PHE A 137 -30.65 22.70 11.29
C PHE A 137 -31.49 23.42 10.24
N ASP A 138 -32.18 24.49 10.64
CA ASP A 138 -32.75 25.44 9.70
C ASP A 138 -31.62 26.22 9.01
N LYS A 139 -31.83 26.66 7.77
CA LYS A 139 -30.86 27.50 7.05
C LYS A 139 -30.61 28.83 7.74
N THR A 140 -31.57 29.35 8.51
CA THR A 140 -31.39 30.59 9.28
C THR A 140 -30.60 30.38 10.57
N ALA A 141 -30.21 29.15 10.91
CA ALA A 141 -29.43 28.87 12.12
C ALA A 141 -28.05 29.53 12.04
N THR A 142 -27.62 30.09 13.16
CA THR A 142 -26.35 30.82 13.33
C THR A 142 -25.31 29.96 14.06
N LYS A 143 -24.08 30.47 14.14
CA LYS A 143 -23.00 29.84 14.94
C LYS A 143 -23.41 29.61 16.40
N LYS A 144 -24.20 30.52 16.98
CA LYS A 144 -24.73 30.38 18.35
C LYS A 144 -25.66 29.19 18.49
N ASP A 145 -26.56 28.97 17.52
CA ASP A 145 -27.49 27.84 17.53
C ASP A 145 -26.76 26.50 17.42
N ILE A 146 -25.72 26.46 16.57
CA ILE A 146 -24.83 25.29 16.45
C ILE A 146 -24.11 25.03 17.77
N LEU A 147 -23.60 26.08 18.43
CA LEU A 147 -22.91 26.00 19.70
C LEU A 147 -23.80 25.45 20.83
N GLU A 148 -25.00 25.99 20.98
CA GLU A 148 -25.97 25.48 21.97
C GLU A 148 -26.30 24.01 21.72
N LYS A 149 -26.49 23.64 20.43
CA LYS A 149 -26.74 22.25 20.07
C LYS A 149 -25.56 21.34 20.39
N CYS A 150 -24.33 21.75 20.09
CA CYS A 150 -23.12 21.02 20.43
C CYS A 150 -22.97 20.82 21.95
N LYS A 151 -23.25 21.86 22.76
CA LYS A 151 -23.22 21.75 24.24
C LYS A 151 -24.20 20.71 24.75
N THR A 152 -25.45 20.74 24.28
CA THR A 152 -26.45 19.73 24.69
C THR A 152 -26.12 18.32 24.23
N LEU A 153 -25.48 18.19 23.06
CA LEU A 153 -25.19 16.92 22.40
C LEU A 153 -23.94 16.25 23.00
N PHE A 154 -22.88 17.01 23.23
CA PHE A 154 -21.61 16.51 23.73
C PHE A 154 -21.49 16.59 25.25
N PHE A 155 -22.25 17.45 25.94
CA PHE A 155 -22.27 17.56 27.41
C PHE A 155 -23.68 17.37 27.99
N PRO A 156 -24.27 16.17 27.85
CA PRO A 156 -25.55 15.86 28.49
C PRO A 156 -25.41 16.02 30.01
N ASN A 157 -26.25 16.84 30.62
CA ASN A 157 -26.21 17.19 32.06
C ASN A 157 -25.02 18.06 32.50
N GLY A 158 -24.33 18.71 31.57
CA GLY A 158 -23.36 19.75 31.92
C GLY A 158 -21.93 19.26 32.23
N LYS A 159 -21.67 17.97 32.07
CA LYS A 159 -20.37 17.34 32.31
C LYS A 159 -20.15 16.12 31.43
N VAL A 160 -18.90 15.85 31.08
CA VAL A 160 -18.46 14.57 30.52
C VAL A 160 -17.18 14.13 31.22
N LYS A 161 -17.22 12.96 31.85
CA LYS A 161 -16.11 12.45 32.68
C LYS A 161 -15.69 13.50 33.73
N SER A 162 -14.44 13.96 33.69
CA SER A 162 -13.84 14.97 34.57
C SER A 162 -14.00 16.41 34.07
N LEU A 163 -14.59 16.63 32.89
CA LEU A 163 -14.74 17.94 32.28
C LEU A 163 -16.13 18.53 32.58
N GLU A 164 -16.15 19.66 33.29
CA GLU A 164 -17.36 20.44 33.56
C GLU A 164 -17.42 21.68 32.67
N LEU A 165 -18.62 22.05 32.21
CA LEU A 165 -18.82 23.22 31.35
C LEU A 165 -18.27 24.53 31.96
N LYS A 166 -18.22 24.64 33.29
CA LYS A 166 -17.77 25.84 33.98
C LYS A 166 -16.28 26.12 33.79
N ASN A 167 -15.49 25.07 33.56
CA ASN A 167 -14.03 25.13 33.50
C ASN A 167 -13.50 25.22 32.06
N LEU A 168 -14.41 25.35 31.08
CA LEU A 168 -14.07 25.31 29.66
C LEU A 168 -14.44 26.61 28.95
N THR A 169 -13.61 26.99 27.97
CA THR A 169 -13.96 27.92 26.90
C THR A 169 -14.49 27.13 25.70
N PHE A 170 -15.39 27.73 24.91
CA PHE A 170 -16.05 27.05 23.79
C PHE A 170 -15.99 27.89 22.53
N ASN A 171 -15.70 27.25 21.39
CA ASN A 171 -15.86 27.84 20.07
C ASN A 171 -16.42 26.83 19.06
N ILE A 172 -16.87 27.30 17.90
CA ILE A 172 -17.26 26.46 16.76
C ILE A 172 -16.32 26.73 15.61
N LEU A 173 -15.71 25.66 15.12
CA LEU A 173 -14.83 25.65 13.95
C LEU A 173 -15.56 25.05 12.75
N ASP A 174 -15.21 25.51 11.55
CA ASP A 174 -15.73 24.98 10.30
C ASP A 174 -15.04 23.65 9.90
N PHE A 175 -15.32 23.18 8.69
CA PHE A 175 -14.77 21.93 8.15
C PHE A 175 -13.26 21.97 7.90
N LYS A 176 -12.64 23.16 7.89
CA LYS A 176 -11.18 23.37 7.82
C LYS A 176 -10.55 23.59 9.20
N GLU A 177 -11.35 23.44 10.25
CA GLU A 177 -10.94 23.72 11.64
C GLU A 177 -10.57 25.20 11.86
N THR A 178 -11.19 26.10 11.09
CA THR A 178 -11.00 27.55 11.19
C THR A 178 -12.22 28.24 11.79
N GLU A 179 -11.98 29.36 12.47
CA GLU A 179 -13.06 30.20 12.98
C GLU A 179 -13.78 30.91 11.83
N PHE A 180 -15.10 31.03 11.94
CA PHE A 180 -15.93 31.77 11.00
C PHE A 180 -16.78 32.82 11.72
N PRO A 181 -17.17 33.91 11.01
CA PRO A 181 -17.97 34.99 11.55
C PRO A 181 -19.28 34.53 12.23
N ASP A 182 -19.64 35.18 13.33
CA ASP A 182 -20.80 34.82 14.16
C ASP A 182 -22.15 35.19 13.50
N ASP A 183 -22.12 36.10 12.52
CA ASP A 183 -23.28 36.61 11.78
C ASP A 183 -23.69 35.73 10.59
N LEU A 184 -22.86 34.78 10.18
CA LEU A 184 -23.17 33.87 9.08
C LEU A 184 -24.20 32.80 9.47
N THR A 185 -25.21 32.66 8.61
CA THR A 185 -26.21 31.60 8.71
C THR A 185 -25.75 30.32 7.99
N VAL A 186 -26.27 29.16 8.40
CA VAL A 186 -26.02 27.86 7.74
C VAL A 186 -26.33 27.93 6.24
N GLY A 187 -27.38 28.66 5.84
CA GLY A 187 -27.74 28.89 4.44
C GLY A 187 -26.64 29.59 3.65
N GLU A 188 -26.12 30.70 4.18
CA GLU A 188 -25.06 31.49 3.54
C GLU A 188 -23.75 30.71 3.44
N ILE A 189 -23.41 29.90 4.46
CA ILE A 189 -22.22 29.04 4.41
C ILE A 189 -22.36 27.98 3.30
N TYR A 190 -23.56 27.39 3.13
CA TYR A 190 -23.82 26.50 2.00
C TYR A 190 -23.70 27.21 0.65
N ASP A 191 -24.12 28.47 0.57
CA ASP A 191 -24.07 29.24 -0.66
C ASP A 191 -22.65 29.70 -1.01
N GLN A 192 -21.79 29.93 -0.04
CA GLN A 192 -20.37 30.23 -0.26
C GLN A 192 -19.57 28.98 -0.64
N VAL A 193 -19.76 27.89 0.11
CA VAL A 193 -18.86 26.73 0.06
C VAL A 193 -19.31 25.68 -0.95
N LYS A 194 -20.59 25.68 -1.34
CA LYS A 194 -21.21 24.77 -2.34
C LYS A 194 -20.99 23.27 -2.08
N MET A 195 -20.75 22.88 -0.83
CA MET A 195 -20.60 21.48 -0.42
C MET A 195 -21.93 20.76 -0.19
N GLY A 196 -21.93 19.42 -0.23
CA GLY A 196 -23.13 18.60 -0.06
C GLY A 196 -23.61 18.50 1.40
N ILE A 197 -22.71 18.28 2.35
CA ILE A 197 -22.96 18.24 3.80
C ILE A 197 -21.86 19.05 4.48
N LEU A 198 -22.24 20.09 5.23
CA LEU A 198 -21.28 20.87 6.02
C LEU A 198 -20.97 20.16 7.34
N ARG A 199 -19.70 20.21 7.74
CA ARG A 199 -19.21 19.69 9.01
C ARG A 199 -18.68 20.84 9.87
N PHE A 200 -19.01 20.81 11.15
CA PHE A 200 -18.55 21.76 12.17
C PHE A 200 -18.00 21.03 13.38
N TYR A 201 -17.08 21.66 14.10
CA TYR A 201 -16.48 21.11 15.32
C TYR A 201 -16.71 22.03 16.51
N LEU A 202 -17.20 21.47 17.62
CA LEU A 202 -17.09 22.12 18.93
C LEU A 202 -15.62 22.07 19.35
N SER A 203 -15.00 23.23 19.60
CA SER A 203 -13.66 23.34 20.18
C SER A 203 -13.77 23.70 21.66
N THR A 204 -13.06 22.98 22.54
CA THR A 204 -13.03 23.24 23.98
C THR A 204 -11.61 23.30 24.53
N ASN A 205 -11.29 24.34 25.32
CA ASN A 205 -10.02 24.47 26.06
C ASN A 205 -10.30 24.77 27.54
N LEU A 206 -9.40 24.41 28.45
CA LEU A 206 -9.51 24.79 29.87
C LEU A 206 -9.40 26.32 30.03
N LYS A 207 -10.13 26.88 31.01
CA LYS A 207 -9.96 28.27 31.42
C LYS A 207 -8.68 28.42 32.23
N ASP A 208 -7.86 29.40 31.89
CA ASP A 208 -6.72 29.79 32.72
C ASP A 208 -7.23 30.32 34.07
N ILE A 209 -6.73 29.74 35.17
CA ILE A 209 -6.95 30.26 36.51
C ILE A 209 -5.97 31.40 36.72
N THR A 210 -6.30 32.58 36.19
CA THR A 210 -5.71 33.84 36.62
C THR A 210 -6.83 34.86 36.78
N ASP A 211 -7.01 35.25 38.04
CA ASP A 211 -7.71 36.41 38.58
C ASP A 211 -9.24 36.46 38.56
N SER A 212 -9.82 36.12 39.73
CA SER A 212 -10.80 36.98 40.38
C SER A 212 -10.92 36.65 41.87
N ASP A 213 -10.31 37.48 42.73
CA ASP A 213 -10.92 37.97 43.97
C ASP A 213 -10.12 39.20 44.46
N GLU A 214 -10.58 40.40 44.08
CA GLU A 214 -10.17 41.66 44.71
C GLU A 214 -11.06 41.96 45.93
N ASN A 215 -10.45 42.27 47.08
CA ASN A 215 -10.66 43.51 47.85
C ASN A 215 -10.06 43.45 49.28
N SER A 216 -8.99 44.22 49.55
CA SER A 216 -8.88 45.24 50.63
C SER A 216 -7.44 45.77 50.85
N LEU A 217 -7.19 46.99 50.31
CA LEU A 217 -6.35 48.15 50.75
C LEU A 217 -5.25 48.02 51.86
N PRO A 218 -4.30 48.99 52.01
CA PRO A 218 -3.51 49.80 51.05
C PRO A 218 -1.98 49.86 51.37
N ASP A 219 -1.19 50.44 50.43
CA ASP A 219 0.27 50.78 50.40
C ASP A 219 0.94 51.33 51.69
N PRO A 220 2.30 51.41 51.88
CA PRO A 220 3.31 51.82 50.86
C PRO A 220 4.79 51.27 50.95
N GLU A 221 5.56 51.61 49.90
CA GLU A 221 7.04 51.84 49.81
C GLU A 221 8.06 50.70 50.10
N LEU A 222 8.90 50.38 49.09
CA LEU A 222 10.33 50.77 49.07
C LEU A 222 11.07 50.29 47.79
N THR A 223 11.83 51.23 47.25
CA THR A 223 12.88 51.16 46.21
C THR A 223 13.94 50.07 46.41
N LEU A 224 14.48 49.50 45.31
CA LEU A 224 15.90 49.63 44.90
C LEU A 224 16.25 48.83 43.62
N ASN A 225 16.78 49.55 42.61
CA ASN A 225 17.91 49.28 41.69
C ASN A 225 18.35 47.81 41.48
N LYS A 226 18.62 47.35 40.26
CA LYS A 226 19.68 47.80 39.32
C LYS A 226 19.41 47.11 37.96
N GLU A 227 19.25 47.84 36.85
CA GLU A 227 20.27 48.04 35.77
C GLU A 227 21.02 46.75 35.38
N SER A 228 21.17 46.36 34.10
CA SER A 228 21.25 47.17 32.88
C SER A 228 21.17 46.28 31.61
N SER A 229 20.35 46.74 30.64
CA SER A 229 20.53 46.83 29.17
C SER A 229 21.11 45.66 28.35
N PHE A 230 20.44 45.15 27.29
CA PHE A 230 20.16 45.78 25.97
C PHE A 230 21.46 46.21 25.24
N GLN A 231 21.68 46.11 23.92
CA GLN A 231 20.94 45.92 22.66
C GLN A 231 22.02 45.54 21.61
N SER A 232 21.80 44.67 20.62
CA SER A 232 21.16 44.92 19.30
C SER A 232 21.74 46.07 18.47
N ALA A 233 22.20 45.76 17.24
CA ALA A 233 22.12 46.52 15.97
C ALA A 233 23.20 46.00 15.00
N SER A 234 22.90 45.31 13.89
CA SER A 234 22.49 45.80 12.55
C SER A 234 23.46 46.77 11.85
N SER A 235 23.97 46.40 10.65
CA SER A 235 23.82 47.14 9.35
C SER A 235 24.81 46.72 8.23
N LEU A 236 24.25 46.21 7.12
CA LEU A 236 24.46 46.51 5.68
C LEU A 236 25.79 47.07 5.10
N ASN A 237 26.28 46.44 3.99
CA ASN A 237 26.49 46.99 2.61
C ASN A 237 27.50 46.13 1.78
N THR A 238 27.09 45.45 0.70
CA THR A 238 27.09 45.78 -0.76
C THR A 238 28.35 45.44 -1.57
N ASN A 239 28.17 44.49 -2.52
CA ASN A 239 28.66 44.35 -3.91
C ASN A 239 30.15 44.54 -4.27
N THR A 240 30.78 43.51 -4.88
CA THR A 240 31.31 43.54 -6.28
C THR A 240 31.90 42.17 -6.71
N GLU A 241 31.55 41.72 -7.92
CA GLU A 241 32.30 40.82 -8.82
C GLU A 241 32.72 41.65 -10.06
N PRO A 242 33.50 41.17 -11.07
CA PRO A 242 34.21 39.88 -11.26
C PRO A 242 35.68 40.07 -11.73
N GLU A 243 36.46 38.98 -11.90
CA GLU A 243 37.21 38.67 -13.15
C GLU A 243 38.14 37.44 -13.03
N SER A 244 38.26 36.78 -14.18
CA SER A 244 39.03 35.61 -14.62
C SER A 244 40.53 35.61 -14.35
N PHE A 245 41.16 34.41 -14.31
CA PHE A 245 42.36 34.09 -15.12
C PHE A 245 42.64 32.58 -15.17
N GLU A 246 42.97 32.11 -16.37
CA GLU A 246 43.46 30.78 -16.75
C GLU A 246 44.86 30.51 -16.18
N ASN A 247 45.21 29.24 -15.89
CA ASN A 247 46.30 28.58 -16.64
C ASN A 247 46.44 27.08 -16.36
N MET A 248 46.77 26.37 -17.43
CA MET A 248 47.09 24.95 -17.51
C MET A 248 48.46 24.62 -16.90
N ASN A 249 48.65 23.36 -16.51
CA ASN A 249 49.83 22.61 -16.98
C ASN A 249 49.59 21.10 -16.97
N ALA A 250 49.80 20.51 -18.13
CA ALA A 250 49.92 19.08 -18.39
C ALA A 250 51.37 18.62 -18.18
N CYS A 251 51.59 17.36 -17.80
CA CYS A 251 52.69 16.58 -18.33
C CYS A 251 52.39 15.09 -18.25
N SER A 252 52.73 14.39 -19.32
CA SER A 252 52.40 13.00 -19.61
C SER A 252 53.65 12.10 -19.55
N SER A 253 53.42 10.82 -19.21
CA SER A 253 54.06 9.61 -19.77
C SER A 253 55.48 9.21 -19.28
N PRO A 254 55.99 7.98 -19.58
CA PRO A 254 55.39 6.63 -19.51
C PRO A 254 56.43 5.55 -18.99
N LEU A 255 56.14 4.26 -19.26
CA LEU A 255 57.02 3.05 -19.33
C LEU A 255 56.89 2.06 -18.15
N THR A 256 57.04 0.73 -18.25
CA THR A 256 56.97 -0.35 -19.27
C THR A 256 57.28 -1.64 -18.47
N MET A 257 56.67 -2.77 -18.82
CA MET A 257 56.87 -4.10 -18.21
C MET A 257 58.23 -4.76 -18.56
N THR A 258 58.66 -5.73 -17.73
CA THR A 258 59.12 -7.13 -18.05
C THR A 258 60.00 -7.70 -16.89
N PRO A 259 60.45 -9.00 -16.88
CA PRO A 259 59.83 -10.12 -16.16
C PRO A 259 60.86 -10.95 -15.30
N GLN A 260 60.50 -12.20 -14.92
CA GLN A 260 61.32 -13.30 -14.31
C GLN A 260 61.22 -13.44 -12.77
N ASP A 261 61.23 -14.62 -12.14
CA ASP A 261 61.27 -16.01 -12.58
C ASP A 261 60.80 -16.95 -11.44
N VAL A 262 60.45 -18.17 -11.85
CA VAL A 262 60.12 -19.39 -11.11
C VAL A 262 61.15 -19.81 -10.04
N THR A 263 60.68 -20.33 -8.89
CA THR A 263 61.24 -21.56 -8.28
C THR A 263 60.20 -22.36 -7.49
N SER A 264 60.24 -23.67 -7.70
CA SER A 264 59.45 -24.75 -7.13
C SER A 264 59.95 -25.19 -5.75
N SER A 265 59.07 -25.64 -4.85
CA SER A 265 59.33 -26.85 -4.05
C SER A 265 58.06 -27.47 -3.48
N SER A 266 58.13 -28.78 -3.32
CA SER A 266 57.09 -29.79 -3.11
C SER A 266 57.04 -30.26 -1.66
N MET A 267 55.85 -30.66 -1.14
CA MET A 267 55.54 -32.02 -0.62
C MET A 267 54.35 -32.08 0.37
N LYS A 268 53.31 -32.83 -0.06
CA LYS A 268 52.56 -33.95 0.58
C LYS A 268 51.83 -33.82 1.96
N PHE A 269 50.49 -33.99 1.91
CA PHE A 269 49.57 -34.94 2.61
C PHE A 269 50.12 -35.77 3.81
N GLU A 270 49.45 -36.09 4.93
CA GLU A 270 48.07 -36.05 5.51
C GLU A 270 48.22 -36.64 6.98
N PRO A 271 47.20 -37.11 7.74
CA PRO A 271 46.03 -36.51 8.43
C PRO A 271 46.04 -36.70 9.98
N ALA A 272 45.13 -36.05 10.73
CA ALA A 272 44.55 -36.60 11.98
C ALA A 272 43.29 -35.82 12.44
N ALA A 273 42.23 -36.55 12.78
CA ALA A 273 40.94 -36.10 13.33
C ALA A 273 40.95 -36.13 14.89
N PRO A 274 39.79 -36.16 15.58
CA PRO A 274 38.93 -35.03 15.95
C PRO A 274 38.84 -34.84 17.49
N SER A 275 38.38 -33.70 17.98
CA SER A 275 37.95 -33.54 19.37
C SER A 275 36.53 -32.98 19.49
N SER A 276 35.70 -33.81 20.09
CA SER A 276 34.30 -33.64 20.47
C SER A 276 34.16 -33.02 21.85
N SER A 277 33.14 -32.16 22.05
CA SER A 277 32.23 -32.02 23.23
C SER A 277 31.60 -30.62 23.23
N SER A 278 30.33 -30.36 23.55
CA SER A 278 29.13 -31.14 23.89
C SER A 278 27.94 -30.18 23.74
N ILE A 279 26.82 -30.63 23.15
CA ILE A 279 25.55 -29.88 23.16
C ILE A 279 24.58 -30.64 24.09
N THR A 280 24.16 -29.98 25.15
CA THR A 280 23.12 -30.47 26.05
C THR A 280 21.75 -30.13 25.44
N LEU A 281 21.01 -31.16 25.06
CA LEU A 281 19.62 -31.08 24.62
C LEU A 281 18.71 -31.08 25.85
N THR A 282 17.89 -30.05 26.01
CA THR A 282 16.69 -30.11 26.84
C THR A 282 15.49 -30.23 25.92
N GLN A 283 14.93 -31.45 25.86
CA GLN A 283 13.56 -31.71 25.45
C GLN A 283 12.62 -31.06 26.47
N ASP A 284 11.61 -30.33 26.01
CA ASP A 284 10.21 -30.58 26.39
C ASP A 284 9.26 -29.61 25.69
N ASN A 285 8.37 -30.18 24.86
CA ASN A 285 6.92 -29.97 24.88
C ASN A 285 6.31 -30.71 23.67
N SER A 286 5.93 -31.96 23.91
CA SER A 286 5.11 -32.72 22.97
C SER A 286 3.63 -32.45 23.26
N CYS A 287 2.94 -31.87 22.30
CA CYS A 287 1.48 -31.91 22.20
C CYS A 287 1.14 -33.14 21.36
N LEU A 288 0.74 -34.24 22.01
CA LEU A 288 0.13 -35.40 21.38
C LEU A 288 -1.32 -35.05 21.03
N GLY A 289 -1.68 -35.05 19.75
CA GLY A 289 -3.03 -34.72 19.29
C GLY A 289 -3.40 -35.35 17.94
N LEU A 290 -4.20 -36.43 18.03
CA LEU A 290 -5.28 -36.84 17.11
C LEU A 290 -4.99 -36.91 15.60
N HIS A 291 -4.77 -38.14 15.14
CA HIS A 291 -4.69 -38.52 13.73
C HIS A 291 -6.04 -38.34 13.02
N VAL A 292 -6.17 -37.31 12.17
CA VAL A 292 -7.20 -37.25 11.12
C VAL A 292 -6.65 -38.01 9.90
N PRO A 293 -7.27 -39.11 9.44
CA PRO A 293 -6.76 -39.85 8.30
C PRO A 293 -6.80 -38.98 7.02
N GLY A 294 -5.63 -38.69 6.43
CA GLY A 294 -5.54 -38.09 5.09
C GLY A 294 -4.67 -36.84 4.93
N ILE A 295 -4.09 -36.26 6.00
CA ILE A 295 -3.16 -35.14 5.89
C ILE A 295 -1.85 -35.51 6.61
N LEU A 296 -0.81 -35.87 5.85
CA LEU A 296 0.53 -36.05 6.40
C LEU A 296 1.13 -34.66 6.71
N ILE A 297 1.18 -34.28 7.98
CA ILE A 297 1.96 -33.13 8.44
C ILE A 297 3.41 -33.61 8.58
N HIS A 298 4.23 -33.39 7.56
CA HIS A 298 5.67 -33.57 7.70
C HIS A 298 6.24 -32.46 8.58
N THR A 299 6.75 -32.83 9.76
CA THR A 299 7.64 -31.98 10.55
C THR A 299 8.98 -31.88 9.82
N TYR A 300 9.42 -30.67 9.52
CA TYR A 300 10.72 -30.44 8.89
C TYR A 300 11.79 -30.24 9.96
N ASP A 301 12.98 -30.77 9.71
CA ASP A 301 14.18 -30.38 10.45
C ASP A 301 14.36 -28.86 10.39
N SER A 302 14.67 -28.29 11.55
CA SER A 302 14.82 -26.86 11.78
C SER A 302 15.80 -26.24 10.79
N VAL A 303 15.33 -25.23 10.04
CA VAL A 303 16.22 -24.31 9.32
C VAL A 303 16.80 -23.35 10.37
N PRO A 304 18.11 -23.06 10.37
CA PRO A 304 18.69 -22.11 11.30
C PRO A 304 17.89 -20.80 11.29
N ALA A 305 17.39 -20.39 12.46
CA ALA A 305 16.86 -19.05 12.65
C ALA A 305 18.05 -18.09 12.52
N ILE A 306 18.14 -17.38 11.40
CA ILE A 306 19.12 -16.32 11.22
C ILE A 306 18.34 -15.02 11.30
N SER A 307 18.35 -14.45 12.50
CA SER A 307 18.10 -13.04 12.72
C SER A 307 19.24 -12.30 12.02
N PHE A 308 18.93 -11.51 10.99
CA PHE A 308 19.75 -10.32 10.77
C PHE A 308 19.72 -9.59 12.10
N GLN A 309 20.87 -9.24 12.67
CA GLN A 309 20.93 -8.43 13.89
C GLN A 309 20.38 -7.03 13.61
N THR A 310 19.06 -6.93 13.44
CA THR A 310 18.23 -5.77 13.78
C THR A 310 17.84 -5.84 15.25
N THR A 311 18.36 -6.82 16.01
CA THR A 311 18.16 -7.00 17.46
C THR A 311 18.55 -5.79 18.30
N SER A 312 19.28 -4.82 17.74
CA SER A 312 19.49 -3.54 18.43
C SER A 312 18.26 -2.64 18.43
N PHE A 313 17.26 -2.86 17.57
CA PHE A 313 16.10 -1.96 17.44
C PHE A 313 14.85 -2.47 18.19
N ASP A 314 14.52 -3.76 18.07
CA ASP A 314 13.39 -4.34 18.81
C ASP A 314 13.64 -4.27 20.33
N ALA A 315 14.89 -4.47 20.78
CA ALA A 315 15.24 -4.44 22.20
C ALA A 315 15.21 -3.03 22.83
N ILE A 316 15.48 -1.96 22.07
CA ILE A 316 15.49 -0.60 22.61
C ILE A 316 14.06 -0.07 22.78
N GLN A 317 13.13 -0.50 21.92
CA GLN A 317 11.75 0.00 21.94
C GLN A 317 10.81 -0.86 22.79
N ASP A 318 11.01 -2.18 22.85
CA ASP A 318 10.27 -3.04 23.79
C ASP A 318 10.68 -2.79 25.25
N GLN A 319 11.95 -2.48 25.53
CA GLN A 319 12.38 -2.06 26.88
C GLN A 319 11.78 -0.71 27.31
N GLN A 320 11.48 0.18 26.36
CA GLN A 320 10.80 1.44 26.65
C GLN A 320 9.28 1.27 26.81
N MET A 321 8.69 0.20 26.27
CA MET A 321 7.25 -0.08 26.37
C MET A 321 6.90 -0.93 27.61
N GLU A 322 7.77 -1.85 28.03
CA GLU A 322 7.57 -2.64 29.27
C GLU A 322 7.67 -1.79 30.55
N PHE A 323 8.40 -0.67 30.52
CA PHE A 323 8.52 0.23 31.67
C PHE A 323 7.28 1.11 31.93
N VAL A 324 6.28 1.10 31.03
CA VAL A 324 5.07 1.97 31.10
C VAL A 324 3.89 1.27 31.82
N SER A 325 4.08 0.05 32.33
CA SER A 325 3.00 -0.70 32.99
C SER A 325 2.90 -0.53 34.52
N ALA A 326 3.69 0.36 35.13
CA ALA A 326 3.58 0.69 36.54
C ALA A 326 3.41 2.21 36.75
N ASP A 327 2.37 2.58 37.47
CA ASP A 327 2.04 3.91 38.02
C ASP A 327 1.22 4.87 37.14
N VAL A 328 -0.10 4.82 37.37
CA VAL A 328 -1.16 5.59 36.67
C VAL A 328 -1.23 7.07 37.09
N GLU A 329 -0.41 7.55 38.04
CA GLU A 329 -0.53 8.92 38.57
C GLU A 329 0.55 9.93 38.11
N ASN A 330 1.62 9.51 37.43
CA ASN A 330 2.68 10.45 36.98
C ASN A 330 2.68 10.81 35.48
N ASN A 331 1.69 10.35 34.71
CA ASN A 331 1.65 10.55 33.25
C ASN A 331 1.38 12.00 32.78
N LEU A 332 0.96 12.92 33.66
CA LEU A 332 0.67 14.31 33.27
C LEU A 332 1.90 15.23 33.25
N LEU A 333 3.02 14.81 33.85
CA LEU A 333 4.27 15.58 33.86
C LEU A 333 5.26 15.13 32.75
N TYR A 334 5.19 13.87 32.32
CA TYR A 334 6.06 13.33 31.26
C TYR A 334 5.67 13.78 29.85
N GLU A 335 4.39 14.11 29.59
CA GLU A 335 3.94 14.58 28.27
C GLU A 335 4.47 16.00 27.93
N ARG A 336 5.02 16.74 28.91
CA ARG A 336 5.62 18.07 28.70
C ARG A 336 7.10 18.06 28.28
N LEU A 337 7.76 16.90 28.25
CA LEU A 337 9.23 16.82 28.08
C LEU A 337 9.73 16.16 26.79
N SER A 338 8.88 15.74 25.83
CA SER A 338 9.39 15.14 24.57
C SER A 338 8.49 15.38 23.36
N PRO A 339 8.74 16.43 22.56
CA PRO A 339 8.13 16.61 21.24
C PRO A 339 8.51 15.51 20.23
N GLU A 340 9.48 14.64 20.55
CA GLU A 340 10.08 13.64 19.65
C GLU A 340 9.34 12.29 19.56
N LEU A 341 8.21 12.10 20.27
CA LEU A 341 7.64 10.74 20.42
C LEU A 341 6.67 10.29 19.30
N HIS A 342 6.30 11.16 18.34
CA HIS A 342 5.31 10.81 17.31
C HIS A 342 5.90 10.84 15.89
N PRO A 343 5.71 9.77 15.09
CA PRO A 343 6.29 9.72 13.74
C PRO A 343 5.66 10.77 12.81
N LYS A 344 6.50 11.38 11.96
CA LYS A 344 6.08 12.25 10.86
C LYS A 344 5.28 11.42 9.86
N THR A 345 3.98 11.63 9.78
CA THR A 345 3.09 10.86 8.90
C THR A 345 3.11 11.41 7.47
N LEU A 346 3.57 10.59 6.52
CA LEU A 346 3.56 10.86 5.08
C LEU A 346 2.31 10.27 4.44
N LYS A 347 1.62 11.06 3.61
CA LYS A 347 0.36 10.66 2.97
C LYS A 347 0.61 10.32 1.51
N VAL A 348 0.20 9.14 1.07
CA VAL A 348 0.43 8.67 -0.30
C VAL A 348 -0.84 8.15 -0.97
N HIS A 349 -0.93 8.31 -2.28
CA HIS A 349 -1.91 7.69 -3.15
C HIS A 349 -1.29 6.46 -3.82
N ARG A 350 -2.01 5.32 -3.81
CA ARG A 350 -1.55 4.11 -4.52
C ARG A 350 -1.18 4.37 -5.98
N VAL A 351 -2.00 5.16 -6.68
CA VAL A 351 -1.82 5.46 -8.11
C VAL A 351 -0.69 6.46 -8.42
N ASN A 352 -0.15 7.14 -7.40
CA ASN A 352 0.88 8.18 -7.57
C ASN A 352 2.10 7.94 -6.66
N ILE A 353 2.26 6.69 -6.19
CA ILE A 353 3.19 6.36 -5.11
C ILE A 353 4.64 6.65 -5.48
N ILE A 354 5.04 6.46 -6.74
CA ILE A 354 6.41 6.75 -7.20
C ILE A 354 6.73 8.24 -7.01
N ALA A 355 5.89 9.12 -7.54
CA ALA A 355 6.15 10.56 -7.53
C ALA A 355 6.15 11.12 -6.10
N GLU A 356 5.20 10.69 -5.27
CA GLU A 356 5.08 11.16 -3.89
C GLU A 356 6.20 10.65 -2.99
N MET A 357 6.55 9.36 -3.09
CA MET A 357 7.67 8.80 -2.35
C MET A 357 8.98 9.50 -2.74
N VAL A 358 9.24 9.68 -4.04
CA VAL A 358 10.44 10.40 -4.50
C VAL A 358 10.47 11.82 -3.95
N GLU A 359 9.35 12.54 -4.01
CA GLU A 359 9.29 13.92 -3.53
C GLU A 359 9.52 14.02 -2.01
N TYR A 360 8.91 13.14 -1.21
CA TYR A 360 9.16 13.13 0.23
C TYR A 360 10.62 12.82 0.56
N PHE A 361 11.26 11.93 -0.20
CA PHE A 361 12.64 11.49 0.03
C PHE A 361 13.70 12.40 -0.59
N LYS A 362 13.32 13.54 -1.19
CA LYS A 362 14.26 14.61 -1.51
C LYS A 362 14.84 15.26 -0.25
N ASP A 363 14.05 15.28 0.82
CA ASP A 363 14.50 15.69 2.16
C ASP A 363 15.65 14.79 2.63
N LYS A 364 16.82 15.38 2.90
CA LYS A 364 18.03 14.62 3.27
C LYS A 364 17.93 14.07 4.69
N ASP A 365 17.20 14.77 5.56
CA ASP A 365 17.05 14.43 6.98
C ASP A 365 16.02 13.32 7.20
N ILE A 366 15.35 12.86 6.13
CA ILE A 366 14.34 11.81 6.19
C ILE A 366 14.90 10.46 6.69
N LEU A 367 16.20 10.21 6.48
CA LEU A 367 16.84 8.98 6.94
C LEU A 367 16.84 8.89 8.48
N ASP A 368 17.06 10.03 9.13
CA ASP A 368 17.11 10.15 10.60
C ASP A 368 15.72 10.46 11.20
N THR A 369 14.74 10.77 10.35
CA THR A 369 13.37 11.05 10.78
C THR A 369 12.61 9.76 11.09
N ASN A 370 11.91 9.74 12.23
CA ASN A 370 10.89 8.71 12.50
C ASN A 370 9.65 9.00 11.64
N ILE A 371 9.44 8.19 10.60
CA ILE A 371 8.34 8.37 9.63
C ILE A 371 7.30 7.25 9.74
N ALA A 372 6.06 7.59 9.47
CA ALA A 372 4.95 6.65 9.31
C ALA A 372 4.20 6.98 8.01
N PHE A 373 3.46 6.04 7.45
CA PHE A 373 2.68 6.26 6.23
C PHE A 373 1.18 6.19 6.43
N SER A 374 0.43 6.78 5.50
CA SER A 374 -1.01 6.51 5.37
C SER A 374 -1.42 6.57 3.91
N PHE A 375 -2.27 5.64 3.49
CA PHE A 375 -2.89 5.69 2.18
C PHE A 375 -4.09 6.64 2.20
N ILE A 376 -4.12 7.60 1.29
CA ILE A 376 -5.22 8.54 1.18
C ILE A 376 -6.49 7.80 0.75
N GLY A 377 -7.55 7.92 1.56
CA GLY A 377 -8.82 7.24 1.35
C GLY A 377 -8.92 5.85 1.99
N GLU A 378 -7.89 5.41 2.71
CA GLU A 378 -7.87 4.15 3.45
C GLU A 378 -7.79 4.43 4.94
N ALA A 379 -8.32 3.52 5.75
CA ALA A 379 -8.49 3.75 7.19
C ALA A 379 -7.32 3.21 8.02
N GLY A 380 -6.27 2.65 7.39
CA GLY A 380 -5.12 2.07 8.08
C GLY A 380 -4.36 3.06 8.97
N SER A 381 -4.03 2.61 10.18
CA SER A 381 -3.04 3.27 11.04
C SER A 381 -1.73 2.53 10.88
N ASP A 382 -0.64 3.26 10.63
CA ASP A 382 0.64 2.64 10.42
C ASP A 382 1.30 2.21 11.73
N GLN A 383 1.37 0.89 11.90
CA GLN A 383 2.18 0.20 12.88
C GLN A 383 3.10 -0.76 12.13
N ARG A 384 3.91 -0.22 11.21
CA ARG A 384 4.82 -0.91 10.29
C ARG A 384 4.15 -1.63 9.11
N GLY A 385 2.93 -2.16 9.28
CA GLY A 385 2.21 -2.87 8.21
C GLY A 385 1.88 -1.98 7.00
N VAL A 386 1.52 -0.71 7.23
CA VAL A 386 1.25 0.24 6.15
C VAL A 386 2.56 0.69 5.50
N SER A 387 3.61 0.96 6.27
CA SER A 387 4.94 1.24 5.72
C SER A 387 5.43 0.13 4.80
N ARG A 388 5.36 -1.14 5.24
CA ARG A 388 5.75 -2.30 4.42
C ARG A 388 5.03 -2.30 3.08
N GLU A 389 3.72 -2.07 3.09
CA GLU A 389 2.92 -1.99 1.87
C GLU A 389 3.31 -0.81 1.00
N VAL A 390 3.60 0.36 1.57
CA VAL A 390 4.05 1.53 0.81
C VAL A 390 5.40 1.26 0.13
N TYR A 391 6.39 0.70 0.84
CA TYR A 391 7.68 0.36 0.25
C TYR A 391 7.57 -0.74 -0.81
N SER A 392 6.81 -1.81 -0.54
CA SER A 392 6.60 -2.88 -1.52
C SER A 392 5.83 -2.39 -2.75
N ALA A 393 4.82 -1.53 -2.58
CA ALA A 393 4.09 -0.93 -3.69
C ALA A 393 4.98 0.03 -4.50
N PHE A 394 5.79 0.86 -3.83
CA PHE A 394 6.77 1.71 -4.50
C PHE A 394 7.72 0.89 -5.37
N TRP A 395 8.33 -0.17 -4.83
CA TRP A 395 9.27 -0.99 -5.59
C TRP A 395 8.60 -1.77 -6.72
N THR A 396 7.38 -2.25 -6.51
CA THR A 396 6.59 -2.93 -7.55
C THR A 396 6.33 -1.99 -8.73
N ASP A 397 5.84 -0.79 -8.45
CA ASP A 397 5.49 0.19 -9.48
C ASP A 397 6.74 0.77 -10.14
N PHE A 398 7.74 1.14 -9.34
CA PHE A 398 9.02 1.68 -9.83
C PHE A 398 9.71 0.68 -10.76
N LEU A 399 9.88 -0.58 -10.34
CA LEU A 399 10.54 -1.57 -11.18
C LEU A 399 9.68 -1.94 -12.39
N THR A 400 8.36 -1.70 -12.39
CA THR A 400 7.49 -2.00 -13.54
C THR A 400 7.40 -0.86 -14.55
N GLY A 401 7.39 0.38 -14.09
CA GLY A 401 7.24 1.55 -14.96
C GLY A 401 8.55 2.29 -15.30
N GLU A 402 9.57 2.18 -14.45
CA GLU A 402 10.77 3.06 -14.46
C GLU A 402 12.08 2.24 -14.51
N ALA A 403 12.02 0.96 -14.88
CA ALA A 403 13.18 0.07 -14.99
C ALA A 403 13.09 -0.82 -16.24
N TYR A 404 14.24 -1.28 -16.73
CA TYR A 404 14.35 -2.24 -17.84
C TYR A 404 14.61 -3.66 -17.32
N GLY A 405 14.13 -4.65 -18.07
CA GLY A 405 14.31 -6.07 -17.81
C GLY A 405 13.02 -6.80 -17.45
N GLU A 406 13.15 -8.10 -17.20
CA GLU A 406 12.02 -9.01 -17.01
C GLU A 406 11.88 -9.45 -15.55
N GLU A 407 12.38 -10.64 -15.18
CA GLU A 407 12.32 -11.16 -13.81
C GLU A 407 13.18 -10.31 -12.86
N SER A 408 14.35 -9.89 -13.33
CA SER A 408 15.19 -8.90 -12.66
C SER A 408 15.41 -7.67 -13.53
N ARG A 409 15.57 -6.52 -12.88
CA ARG A 409 15.49 -5.22 -13.55
C ARG A 409 16.54 -4.25 -13.04
N VAL A 410 16.91 -3.30 -13.90
CA VAL A 410 17.81 -2.18 -13.57
C VAL A 410 17.12 -0.86 -13.88
N PRO A 411 17.41 0.21 -13.12
CA PRO A 411 16.79 1.52 -13.34
C PRO A 411 16.93 2.01 -14.80
N ALA A 412 15.86 2.56 -15.36
CA ALA A 412 15.87 3.12 -16.70
C ALA A 412 16.33 4.58 -16.67
N ILE A 413 17.42 4.90 -17.39
CA ILE A 413 17.87 6.28 -17.54
C ILE A 413 17.00 6.99 -18.58
N ASN A 414 16.45 8.14 -18.21
CA ASN A 414 15.67 9.00 -19.09
C ASN A 414 15.81 10.47 -18.62
N THR A 415 15.14 11.40 -19.31
CA THR A 415 15.26 12.84 -19.02
C THR A 415 14.49 13.30 -17.77
N LYS A 416 13.57 12.48 -17.24
CA LYS A 416 12.75 12.82 -16.06
C LYS A 416 13.55 12.75 -14.77
N TRP A 417 14.44 11.76 -14.62
CA TRP A 417 15.13 11.48 -13.37
C TRP A 417 16.53 12.11 -13.36
N GLN A 418 16.74 13.07 -12.46
CA GLN A 418 18.01 13.74 -12.24
C GLN A 418 18.64 13.30 -10.92
N GLU A 419 19.71 13.98 -10.51
CA GLU A 419 20.46 13.67 -9.30
C GLU A 419 19.57 13.58 -8.04
N GLU A 420 18.67 14.53 -7.81
CA GLU A 420 17.81 14.52 -6.62
C GLU A 420 16.86 13.34 -6.60
N GLU A 421 16.26 12.98 -7.72
CA GLU A 421 15.35 11.83 -7.80
C GLU A 421 16.12 10.53 -7.54
N TRP A 422 17.30 10.34 -8.14
CA TRP A 422 18.11 9.14 -7.91
C TRP A 422 18.64 9.04 -6.48
N ASN A 423 19.04 10.17 -5.89
CA ASN A 423 19.37 10.24 -4.47
C ASN A 423 18.16 9.82 -3.61
N SER A 424 16.96 10.26 -3.96
CA SER A 424 15.72 9.89 -3.26
C SER A 424 15.46 8.39 -3.35
N VAL A 425 15.65 7.75 -4.52
CA VAL A 425 15.55 6.28 -4.67
C VAL A 425 16.58 5.56 -3.77
N GLY A 426 17.80 6.08 -3.68
CA GLY A 426 18.82 5.59 -2.76
C GLY A 426 18.38 5.67 -1.29
N ARG A 427 17.75 6.78 -0.89
CA ARG A 427 17.22 6.94 0.48
C ARG A 427 16.02 6.03 0.73
N ILE A 428 15.13 5.85 -0.23
CA ILE A 428 13.97 4.92 -0.13
C ILE A 428 14.47 3.48 0.05
N LEU A 429 15.50 3.06 -0.70
CA LEU A 429 16.12 1.75 -0.56
C LEU A 429 16.69 1.55 0.84
N LEU A 430 17.48 2.52 1.30
CA LEU A 430 18.11 2.43 2.61
C LEU A 430 17.06 2.41 3.72
N LYS A 431 16.15 3.38 3.75
CA LYS A 431 15.13 3.54 4.80
C LYS A 431 14.15 2.37 4.86
N GLY A 432 13.66 1.91 3.71
CA GLY A 432 12.77 0.75 3.65
C GLY A 432 13.44 -0.53 4.14
N PHE A 433 14.74 -0.69 3.87
CA PHE A 433 15.51 -1.83 4.36
C PHE A 433 15.79 -1.73 5.85
N THR A 434 16.28 -0.59 6.35
CA THR A 434 16.66 -0.41 7.76
C THR A 434 15.46 -0.51 8.69
N ASP A 435 14.34 0.11 8.32
CA ASP A 435 13.23 0.29 9.26
C ASP A 435 12.23 -0.87 9.18
N HIS A 436 12.12 -1.52 8.02
CA HIS A 436 11.08 -2.51 7.75
C HIS A 436 11.58 -3.80 7.10
N ALA A 437 12.89 -3.94 6.88
CA ALA A 437 13.50 -5.08 6.21
C ALA A 437 12.92 -5.34 4.80
N VAL A 438 12.41 -4.32 4.12
CA VAL A 438 11.91 -4.44 2.74
C VAL A 438 13.06 -4.23 1.77
N PHE A 439 13.31 -5.21 0.89
CA PHE A 439 14.30 -5.11 -0.17
C PHE A 439 13.68 -5.47 -1.53
N PRO A 440 13.94 -4.71 -2.61
CA PRO A 440 13.41 -5.01 -3.93
C PRO A 440 14.12 -6.21 -4.57
N LEU A 441 13.59 -7.42 -4.42
CA LEU A 441 14.23 -8.63 -4.97
C LEU A 441 14.24 -8.71 -6.50
N LYS A 442 13.42 -7.90 -7.16
CA LYS A 442 13.48 -7.73 -8.62
C LYS A 442 14.58 -6.76 -9.05
N LEU A 443 15.25 -6.06 -8.13
CA LEU A 443 16.47 -5.32 -8.47
C LEU A 443 17.56 -6.32 -8.85
N ASN A 444 18.19 -6.11 -10.00
CA ASN A 444 19.17 -7.03 -10.55
C ASN A 444 20.37 -7.22 -9.61
N LYS A 445 20.84 -8.47 -9.48
CA LYS A 445 21.93 -8.83 -8.54
C LYS A 445 23.26 -8.19 -8.91
N ALA A 446 23.65 -8.18 -10.19
CA ALA A 446 24.87 -7.52 -10.64
C ALA A 446 24.82 -6.02 -10.33
N PHE A 447 23.68 -5.37 -10.57
CA PHE A 447 23.46 -3.97 -10.20
C PHE A 447 23.57 -3.76 -8.68
N THR A 448 22.96 -4.63 -7.88
CA THR A 448 23.00 -4.57 -6.42
C THR A 448 24.42 -4.73 -5.87
N ILE A 449 25.21 -5.65 -6.42
CA ILE A 449 26.61 -5.85 -6.04
C ILE A 449 27.43 -4.62 -6.41
N ALA A 450 27.24 -4.07 -7.61
CA ALA A 450 27.93 -2.85 -8.03
C ALA A 450 27.55 -1.63 -7.16
N LEU A 451 26.29 -1.53 -6.75
CA LEU A 451 25.79 -0.49 -5.84
C LEU A 451 26.46 -0.55 -4.46
N ILE A 452 26.68 -1.75 -3.91
CA ILE A 452 27.21 -1.95 -2.55
C ILE A 452 28.74 -2.05 -2.53
N HIS A 453 29.33 -2.88 -3.38
CA HIS A 453 30.77 -3.16 -3.39
C HIS A 453 31.56 -2.39 -4.44
N GLY A 454 30.91 -1.93 -5.52
CA GLY A 454 31.57 -1.36 -6.69
C GLY A 454 31.54 -2.31 -7.90
N GLU A 455 31.57 -1.75 -9.11
CA GLU A 455 31.47 -2.52 -10.36
C GLU A 455 32.64 -3.49 -10.56
N GLU A 456 33.81 -3.19 -9.97
CA GLU A 456 34.99 -4.03 -10.01
C GLU A 456 34.82 -5.38 -9.30
N HIS A 457 33.78 -5.51 -8.47
CA HIS A 457 33.43 -6.75 -7.78
C HIS A 457 32.42 -7.61 -8.56
N VAL A 458 31.90 -7.12 -9.69
CA VAL A 458 30.95 -7.88 -10.52
C VAL A 458 31.71 -8.75 -11.51
N SER A 459 31.82 -10.05 -11.21
CA SER A 459 32.49 -11.00 -12.10
C SER A 459 31.73 -11.26 -13.40
N PRO A 460 32.40 -11.77 -14.45
CA PRO A 460 31.75 -12.20 -15.69
C PRO A 460 30.63 -13.22 -15.48
N GLU A 461 30.78 -14.11 -14.51
CA GLU A 461 29.78 -15.12 -14.13
C GLU A 461 28.54 -14.45 -13.51
N ILE A 462 28.73 -13.49 -12.60
CA ILE A 462 27.63 -12.72 -11.99
C ILE A 462 26.88 -11.93 -13.07
N LEU A 463 27.60 -11.30 -14.00
CA LEU A 463 27.01 -10.60 -15.14
C LEU A 463 26.15 -11.53 -15.99
N LEU A 464 26.67 -12.72 -16.32
CA LEU A 464 25.94 -13.66 -17.15
C LEU A 464 24.69 -14.17 -16.44
N ASP A 465 24.82 -14.66 -15.21
CA ASP A 465 23.69 -15.19 -14.43
C ASP A 465 22.61 -14.12 -14.20
N SER A 466 23.04 -12.90 -13.89
CA SER A 466 22.13 -11.76 -13.72
C SER A 466 21.44 -11.39 -15.04
N PHE A 467 22.14 -11.47 -16.17
CA PHE A 467 21.58 -11.18 -17.49
C PHE A 467 20.54 -12.22 -17.92
N MET A 468 20.74 -13.50 -17.58
CA MET A 468 19.74 -14.54 -17.85
C MET A 468 18.39 -14.20 -17.21
N THR A 469 18.38 -13.59 -16.02
CA THR A 469 17.14 -13.14 -15.35
C THR A 469 16.60 -11.79 -15.86
N TYR A 470 17.43 -11.01 -16.55
CA TYR A 470 17.06 -9.71 -17.10
C TYR A 470 16.29 -9.82 -18.42
N ILE A 471 16.62 -10.81 -19.26
CA ILE A 471 15.97 -11.05 -20.55
C ILE A 471 14.73 -11.94 -20.43
N CYS A 472 13.90 -11.94 -21.47
CA CYS A 472 12.69 -12.74 -21.51
C CYS A 472 12.99 -14.24 -21.60
N HIS A 473 12.00 -15.07 -21.24
CA HIS A 473 12.16 -16.52 -21.22
C HIS A 473 12.59 -17.09 -22.57
N ALA A 474 12.04 -16.60 -23.69
CA ALA A 474 12.41 -17.07 -25.02
C ALA A 474 13.89 -16.78 -25.34
N ASP A 475 14.33 -15.55 -25.09
CA ASP A 475 15.72 -15.12 -25.28
C ASP A 475 16.69 -15.89 -24.36
N ARG A 476 16.27 -16.18 -23.12
CA ARG A 476 17.04 -16.99 -22.17
C ARG A 476 17.28 -18.40 -22.69
N GLU A 477 16.23 -19.07 -23.18
CA GLU A 477 16.36 -20.43 -23.71
C GLU A 477 17.18 -20.44 -25.01
N LEU A 478 17.02 -19.43 -25.87
CA LEU A 478 17.87 -19.23 -27.04
C LEU A 478 19.35 -19.11 -26.65
N LEU A 479 19.69 -18.26 -25.67
CA LEU A 479 21.07 -18.11 -25.21
C LEU A 479 21.63 -19.38 -24.58
N LYS A 480 20.84 -20.13 -23.80
CA LYS A 480 21.27 -21.44 -23.28
C LYS A 480 21.62 -22.39 -24.42
N GLN A 481 20.77 -22.46 -25.45
CA GLN A 481 21.00 -23.31 -26.61
C GLN A 481 22.25 -22.88 -27.38
N VAL A 482 22.38 -21.59 -27.69
CA VAL A 482 23.52 -21.04 -28.43
C VAL A 482 24.84 -21.23 -27.66
N MET A 483 24.84 -21.10 -26.33
CA MET A 483 26.04 -21.35 -25.51
C MET A 483 26.38 -22.84 -25.39
N ALA A 484 25.38 -23.71 -25.38
CA ALA A 484 25.56 -25.15 -25.24
C ALA A 484 25.95 -25.84 -26.55
N GLU A 485 25.45 -25.36 -27.69
CA GLU A 485 25.54 -26.04 -28.99
C GLU A 485 26.23 -25.21 -30.08
N GLY A 486 26.42 -23.91 -29.86
CA GLY A 486 26.83 -22.95 -30.90
C GLY A 486 25.64 -22.43 -31.71
N VAL A 487 25.92 -21.57 -32.70
CA VAL A 487 24.88 -20.98 -33.56
C VAL A 487 24.53 -21.93 -34.70
N LYS A 488 23.39 -22.64 -34.57
CA LYS A 488 22.83 -23.48 -35.65
C LYS A 488 22.05 -22.63 -36.65
N THR A 489 21.94 -23.09 -37.90
CA THR A 489 21.23 -22.39 -38.99
C THR A 489 19.78 -22.03 -38.62
N GLU A 490 19.10 -22.91 -37.89
CA GLU A 490 17.69 -22.76 -37.51
C GLU A 490 17.44 -21.59 -36.54
N ILE A 491 18.41 -21.30 -35.66
CA ILE A 491 18.30 -20.28 -34.61
C ILE A 491 19.15 -19.03 -34.91
N LYS A 492 19.81 -19.00 -36.09
CA LYS A 492 20.77 -17.97 -36.44
C LYS A 492 20.10 -16.60 -36.56
N GLU A 493 18.96 -16.52 -37.23
CA GLU A 493 18.23 -15.26 -37.40
C GLU A 493 17.70 -14.74 -36.06
N ASP A 494 17.16 -15.62 -35.21
CA ASP A 494 16.71 -15.25 -33.86
C ASP A 494 17.87 -14.74 -33.00
N PHE A 495 19.04 -15.36 -33.11
CA PHE A 495 20.24 -14.90 -32.40
C PHE A 495 20.74 -13.55 -32.94
N ILE A 496 20.69 -13.32 -34.26
CA ILE A 496 21.02 -12.04 -34.87
C ILE A 496 20.07 -10.94 -34.39
N ASP A 497 18.76 -11.21 -34.37
CA ASP A 497 17.76 -10.28 -33.85
C ASP A 497 18.01 -9.94 -32.37
N LEU A 498 18.32 -10.94 -31.55
CA LEU A 498 18.68 -10.72 -30.14
C LEU A 498 19.92 -9.82 -30.01
N LEU A 499 20.96 -10.08 -30.79
CA LEU A 499 22.18 -9.28 -30.79
C LEU A 499 21.91 -7.84 -31.23
N ASP A 500 21.12 -7.64 -32.29
CA ASP A 500 20.76 -6.33 -32.80
C ASP A 500 19.92 -5.53 -31.80
N ARG A 501 18.96 -6.16 -31.11
CA ARG A 501 18.19 -5.54 -30.01
C ARG A 501 19.07 -4.98 -28.90
N PHE A 502 20.23 -5.60 -28.65
CA PHE A 502 21.22 -5.11 -27.68
C PHE A 502 22.34 -4.27 -28.30
N GLY A 503 22.23 -3.90 -29.57
CA GLY A 503 23.17 -3.02 -30.28
C GLY A 503 24.49 -3.69 -30.67
N CYS A 504 24.53 -5.02 -30.70
CA CYS A 504 25.72 -5.77 -31.12
C CYS A 504 25.79 -5.85 -32.65
N LYS A 505 26.86 -5.33 -33.23
CA LYS A 505 27.06 -5.24 -34.69
C LYS A 505 27.83 -6.41 -35.29
N SER A 506 28.22 -7.39 -34.48
CA SER A 506 29.02 -8.54 -34.88
C SER A 506 28.32 -9.83 -34.47
N VAL A 507 28.31 -10.82 -35.36
CA VAL A 507 27.71 -12.13 -35.10
C VAL A 507 28.84 -13.13 -34.78
N PRO A 508 29.08 -13.46 -33.50
CA PRO A 508 30.11 -14.42 -33.13
C PRO A 508 29.70 -15.83 -33.56
N THR A 509 30.65 -16.59 -34.10
CA THR A 509 30.41 -17.98 -34.55
C THR A 509 31.03 -19.02 -33.60
N GLU A 510 32.10 -18.68 -32.90
CA GLU A 510 32.78 -19.56 -31.95
C GLU A 510 32.19 -19.43 -30.54
N ARG A 511 32.09 -20.55 -29.80
CA ARG A 511 31.51 -20.59 -28.45
C ARG A 511 32.16 -19.60 -27.47
N GLY A 512 33.49 -19.51 -27.48
CA GLY A 512 34.22 -18.56 -26.62
C GLY A 512 33.89 -17.10 -26.96
N GLN A 513 33.75 -16.79 -28.25
CA GLN A 513 33.38 -15.45 -28.73
C GLN A 513 31.93 -15.11 -28.37
N ILE A 514 31.01 -16.07 -28.50
CA ILE A 514 29.61 -15.93 -28.07
C ILE A 514 29.55 -15.58 -26.58
N ARG A 515 30.21 -16.37 -25.71
CA ARG A 515 30.20 -16.10 -24.26
C ARG A 515 30.75 -14.71 -23.95
N SER A 516 31.89 -14.35 -24.54
CA SER A 516 32.51 -13.03 -24.36
C SER A 516 31.57 -11.90 -24.81
N GLN A 517 30.92 -12.06 -25.98
CA GLN A 517 29.99 -11.09 -26.52
C GLN A 517 28.77 -10.88 -25.61
N ILE A 518 28.20 -11.97 -25.09
CA ILE A 518 27.08 -11.89 -24.14
C ILE A 518 27.53 -11.21 -22.85
N ILE A 519 28.70 -11.52 -22.29
CA ILE A 519 29.22 -10.83 -21.10
C ILE A 519 29.36 -9.32 -21.34
N GLN A 520 29.85 -8.91 -22.52
CA GLN A 520 29.94 -7.49 -22.88
C GLN A 520 28.55 -6.83 -22.96
N ILE A 521 27.58 -7.52 -23.55
CA ILE A 521 26.18 -7.07 -23.59
C ILE A 521 25.62 -6.95 -22.17
N SER A 522 25.82 -7.98 -21.32
CA SER A 522 25.40 -7.98 -19.92
C SER A 522 25.97 -6.79 -19.16
N HIS A 523 27.28 -6.54 -19.28
CA HIS A 523 27.91 -5.38 -18.63
C HIS A 523 27.33 -4.06 -19.13
N ASN A 524 27.10 -3.94 -20.45
CA ASN A 524 26.49 -2.74 -21.01
C ASN A 524 25.07 -2.50 -20.48
N GLN A 525 24.21 -3.52 -20.50
CA GLN A 525 22.81 -3.38 -20.06
C GLN A 525 22.68 -3.19 -18.55
N LEU A 526 23.42 -3.97 -17.75
CA LEU A 526 23.20 -4.05 -16.31
C LEU A 526 23.98 -3.00 -15.51
N ILE A 527 25.12 -2.52 -16.02
CA ILE A 527 26.02 -1.60 -15.31
C ILE A 527 26.20 -0.29 -16.06
N GLN A 528 26.67 -0.33 -17.33
CA GLN A 528 27.03 0.91 -18.05
C GLN A 528 25.83 1.80 -18.33
N LYS A 529 24.73 1.25 -18.86
CA LYS A 529 23.53 2.03 -19.16
C LYS A 529 22.91 2.66 -17.90
N PRO A 530 22.69 1.93 -16.79
CA PRO A 530 22.13 2.52 -15.57
C PRO A 530 23.17 3.21 -14.68
N LYS A 531 24.40 3.46 -15.15
CA LYS A 531 25.52 3.94 -14.33
C LYS A 531 25.23 5.24 -13.59
N TYR A 532 24.54 6.20 -14.23
CA TYR A 532 24.19 7.45 -13.58
C TYR A 532 23.28 7.23 -12.36
N ALA A 533 22.23 6.41 -12.51
CA ALA A 533 21.36 6.03 -11.39
C ALA A 533 22.13 5.27 -10.31
N LEU A 534 23.00 4.33 -10.73
CA LEU A 534 23.85 3.56 -9.83
C LEU A 534 24.71 4.46 -8.96
N ASP A 535 25.45 5.39 -9.56
CA ASP A 535 26.39 6.27 -8.86
C ASP A 535 25.64 7.18 -7.87
N LYS A 536 24.48 7.75 -8.25
CA LYS A 536 23.68 8.61 -7.36
C LYS A 536 23.01 7.85 -6.22
N MET A 537 22.50 6.65 -6.46
CA MET A 537 21.99 5.80 -5.38
C MET A 537 23.13 5.36 -4.44
N LYS A 538 24.30 5.02 -5.00
CA LYS A 538 25.49 4.58 -4.27
C LYS A 538 25.97 5.65 -3.28
N ASP A 539 25.99 6.92 -3.69
CA ASP A 539 26.38 8.05 -2.83
C ASP A 539 25.56 8.13 -1.53
N ILE A 540 24.34 7.59 -1.54
CA ILE A 540 23.44 7.56 -0.38
C ILE A 540 23.58 6.28 0.44
N CYS A 541 23.45 5.11 -0.19
CA CYS A 541 23.22 3.87 0.54
C CYS A 541 24.47 2.99 0.70
N GLN A 542 25.54 3.21 -0.07
CA GLN A 542 26.68 2.29 -0.13
C GLN A 542 27.34 2.10 1.23
N GLY A 543 27.67 3.18 1.92
CA GLY A 543 28.42 3.13 3.17
C GLY A 543 27.72 2.24 4.20
N TYR A 544 26.43 2.48 4.43
CA TYR A 544 25.64 1.69 5.38
C TYR A 544 25.40 0.26 4.89
N LEU A 545 24.96 0.05 3.65
CA LEU A 545 24.67 -1.29 3.13
C LEU A 545 25.92 -2.18 3.09
N LYS A 546 27.11 -1.62 2.86
CA LYS A 546 28.37 -2.37 2.91
C LYS A 546 28.74 -2.83 4.32
N THR A 547 28.26 -2.15 5.37
CA THR A 547 28.44 -2.64 6.75
C THR A 547 27.54 -3.83 7.05
N LEU A 548 26.31 -3.83 6.50
CA LEU A 548 25.36 -4.94 6.63
C LEU A 548 25.74 -6.13 5.74
N PHE A 549 26.29 -5.85 4.57
CA PHE A 549 26.68 -6.83 3.56
C PHE A 549 28.17 -6.67 3.24
N PRO A 550 29.07 -7.18 4.10
CA PRO A 550 30.50 -6.99 3.92
C PRO A 550 31.10 -7.79 2.75
N SER A 551 30.36 -8.75 2.18
CA SER A 551 30.81 -9.56 1.04
C SER A 551 29.69 -9.88 0.04
N ILE A 552 30.09 -10.26 -1.18
CA ILE A 552 29.15 -10.72 -2.23
C ILE A 552 28.29 -11.89 -1.73
N SER A 553 28.87 -12.84 -1.00
CA SER A 553 28.14 -13.98 -0.43
C SER A 553 27.03 -13.54 0.51
N THR A 554 27.24 -12.50 1.33
CA THR A 554 26.18 -11.98 2.21
C THR A 554 25.04 -11.31 1.44
N ILE A 555 25.31 -10.73 0.26
CA ILE A 555 24.27 -10.23 -0.64
C ILE A 555 23.46 -11.40 -1.23
N GLU A 556 24.14 -12.46 -1.68
CA GLU A 556 23.48 -13.66 -2.19
C GLU A 556 22.58 -14.32 -1.13
N GLU A 557 23.10 -14.46 0.09
CA GLU A 557 22.35 -14.92 1.25
C GLU A 557 21.13 -14.03 1.50
N MET A 558 21.26 -12.71 1.45
CA MET A 558 20.13 -11.78 1.58
C MET A 558 19.05 -12.04 0.52
N PHE A 559 19.41 -12.19 -0.76
CA PHE A 559 18.43 -12.52 -1.80
C PHE A 559 17.71 -13.84 -1.52
N GLN A 560 18.45 -14.88 -1.10
CA GLN A 560 17.86 -16.18 -0.75
C GLN A 560 16.96 -16.09 0.48
N LEU A 561 17.40 -15.37 1.51
CA LEU A 561 16.70 -15.13 2.77
C LEU A 561 15.55 -14.12 2.64
N LYS A 562 15.41 -13.40 1.54
CA LYS A 562 14.22 -12.57 1.32
C LYS A 562 13.24 -13.17 0.33
N LYS A 563 13.69 -14.09 -0.54
CA LYS A 563 12.82 -14.79 -1.48
C LYS A 563 11.76 -15.64 -0.76
N PRO A 564 10.46 -15.38 -0.98
CA PRO A 564 9.40 -16.23 -0.44
C PRO A 564 9.47 -17.64 -1.03
N THR A 565 9.34 -18.65 -0.17
CA THR A 565 9.11 -20.04 -0.60
C THR A 565 8.05 -20.65 0.31
N ALA A 566 7.32 -21.66 -0.17
CA ALA A 566 6.31 -22.33 0.63
C ALA A 566 6.87 -22.82 1.97
N LYS A 567 8.06 -23.42 1.96
CA LYS A 567 8.76 -23.88 3.17
C LYS A 567 9.01 -22.73 4.15
N ARG A 568 9.50 -21.59 3.66
CA ARG A 568 9.86 -20.45 4.50
C ARG A 568 8.65 -19.75 5.08
N ILE A 569 7.59 -19.56 4.29
CA ILE A 569 6.32 -18.99 4.79
C ILE A 569 5.71 -19.92 5.83
N ILE A 570 5.66 -21.23 5.58
CA ILE A 570 5.11 -22.20 6.55
C ILE A 570 5.89 -22.18 7.87
N ASN A 571 7.22 -22.07 7.82
CA ASN A 571 8.06 -22.08 9.01
C ASN A 571 7.86 -20.88 9.94
N ILE A 572 7.38 -19.75 9.43
CA ILE A 572 7.10 -18.56 10.23
C ILE A 572 5.65 -18.51 10.72
N LEU A 573 4.79 -19.47 10.35
CA LEU A 573 3.43 -19.55 10.87
C LEU A 573 3.46 -20.07 12.32
N VAL A 574 2.94 -19.28 13.25
CA VAL A 574 2.82 -19.65 14.65
C VAL A 574 1.35 -19.91 14.96
N ALA A 575 0.99 -21.16 15.24
CA ALA A 575 -0.39 -21.57 15.46
C ALA A 575 -0.49 -22.60 16.60
N ASN A 576 -1.53 -22.48 17.42
CA ASN A 576 -1.83 -23.42 18.51
C ASN A 576 -3.25 -23.99 18.32
N PRO A 577 -3.47 -24.91 17.37
CA PRO A 577 -4.79 -25.52 17.18
C PRO A 577 -5.17 -26.39 18.38
N THR A 578 -6.38 -26.20 18.87
CA THR A 578 -6.96 -26.89 20.03
C THR A 578 -8.06 -27.89 19.65
N SER A 579 -8.56 -27.81 18.40
CA SER A 579 -9.58 -28.71 17.86
C SER A 579 -9.15 -29.40 16.55
N ALA A 580 -9.90 -30.42 16.16
CA ALA A 580 -9.69 -31.13 14.89
C ALA A 580 -9.98 -30.23 13.69
N GLU A 581 -10.99 -29.37 13.81
CA GLU A 581 -11.40 -28.39 12.81
C GLU A 581 -10.30 -27.33 12.59
N GLU A 582 -9.70 -26.83 13.66
CA GLU A 582 -8.56 -25.90 13.59
C GLU A 582 -7.33 -26.54 12.96
N SER A 583 -6.99 -27.76 13.38
CA SER A 583 -5.89 -28.53 12.81
C SER A 583 -6.09 -28.77 11.31
N LYS A 584 -7.32 -29.05 10.91
CA LYS A 584 -7.71 -29.24 9.51
C LYS A 584 -7.61 -27.94 8.69
N ALA A 585 -8.11 -26.82 9.22
CA ALA A 585 -8.01 -25.51 8.57
C ALA A 585 -6.54 -25.09 8.38
N LEU A 586 -5.70 -25.28 9.40
CA LEU A 586 -4.26 -25.05 9.30
C LEU A 586 -3.63 -25.96 8.23
N GLY A 587 -4.02 -27.23 8.19
CA GLY A 587 -3.60 -28.17 7.15
C GLY A 587 -3.96 -27.69 5.74
N PHE A 588 -5.14 -27.13 5.54
CA PHE A 588 -5.55 -26.53 4.25
C PHE A 588 -4.71 -25.32 3.87
N LEU A 589 -4.41 -24.42 4.82
CA LEU A 589 -3.53 -23.28 4.56
C LEU A 589 -2.12 -23.74 4.15
N GLN A 590 -1.54 -24.69 4.88
CA GLN A 590 -0.22 -25.21 4.54
C GLN A 590 -0.22 -25.97 3.20
N GLN A 591 -1.28 -26.72 2.90
CA GLN A 591 -1.44 -27.38 1.61
C GLN A 591 -1.55 -26.37 0.46
N PHE A 592 -2.29 -25.28 0.68
CA PHE A 592 -2.41 -24.18 -0.26
C PHE A 592 -1.06 -23.54 -0.56
N LEU A 593 -0.29 -23.20 0.49
CA LEU A 593 1.05 -22.61 0.38
C LEU A 593 2.00 -23.51 -0.42
N ARG A 594 2.01 -24.82 -0.16
CA ARG A 594 2.84 -25.79 -0.90
C ARG A 594 2.49 -25.89 -2.38
N ALA A 595 1.26 -25.55 -2.76
CA ALA A 595 0.79 -25.62 -4.14
C ALA A 595 1.04 -24.33 -4.95
N GLN A 596 1.52 -23.26 -4.33
CA GLN A 596 1.74 -21.97 -5.00
C GLN A 596 3.09 -21.90 -5.73
N ASN A 597 3.13 -21.11 -6.81
CA ASN A 597 4.37 -20.69 -7.48
C ASN A 597 4.95 -19.42 -6.83
N ASP A 598 6.13 -19.00 -7.28
CA ASP A 598 6.85 -17.84 -6.73
C ASP A 598 6.02 -16.54 -6.71
N ASP A 599 5.28 -16.25 -7.79
CA ASP A 599 4.46 -15.04 -7.90
C ASP A 599 3.25 -15.09 -6.96
N SER A 600 2.58 -16.24 -6.87
CA SER A 600 1.47 -16.44 -5.93
C SER A 600 1.94 -16.36 -4.47
N LEU A 601 3.13 -16.87 -4.16
CA LEU A 601 3.71 -16.79 -2.81
C LEU A 601 4.01 -15.33 -2.41
N GLN A 602 4.52 -14.51 -3.34
CA GLN A 602 4.70 -13.06 -3.12
C GLN A 602 3.36 -12.38 -2.80
N LYS A 603 2.29 -12.69 -3.55
CA LYS A 603 0.93 -12.17 -3.30
C LYS A 603 0.39 -12.60 -1.94
N VAL A 604 0.58 -13.86 -1.57
CA VAL A 604 0.18 -14.37 -0.25
C VAL A 604 0.91 -13.62 0.86
N LEU A 605 2.22 -13.45 0.73
CA LEU A 605 3.01 -12.77 1.76
C LEU A 605 2.62 -11.30 1.88
N ARG A 606 2.34 -10.63 0.76
CA ARG A 606 1.82 -9.26 0.74
C ARG A 606 0.47 -9.18 1.45
N PHE A 607 -0.42 -10.13 1.19
CA PHE A 607 -1.70 -10.19 1.89
C PHE A 607 -1.53 -10.37 3.40
N PHE A 608 -0.59 -11.22 3.84
CA PHE A 608 -0.36 -11.50 5.26
C PHE A 608 0.38 -10.40 6.01
N THR A 609 1.31 -9.70 5.35
CA THR A 609 2.31 -8.86 6.05
C THR A 609 2.42 -7.43 5.52
N GLY A 610 1.74 -7.14 4.40
CA GLY A 610 1.96 -5.90 3.65
C GLY A 610 3.22 -5.91 2.80
N ALA A 611 4.02 -6.99 2.77
CA ALA A 611 5.21 -7.06 1.93
C ALA A 611 5.24 -8.30 1.05
N ASP A 612 5.74 -8.16 -0.17
CA ASP A 612 5.96 -9.23 -1.14
C ASP A 612 7.25 -10.04 -0.86
N THR A 613 7.98 -9.73 0.21
CA THR A 613 9.26 -10.36 0.59
C THR A 613 9.29 -10.74 2.06
N MET A 614 10.19 -11.66 2.44
CA MET A 614 10.33 -12.11 3.83
C MET A 614 10.93 -10.97 4.69
N CYS A 615 10.06 -10.29 5.44
CA CYS A 615 10.38 -9.13 6.29
C CYS A 615 9.83 -9.25 7.72
N VAL A 616 9.26 -10.40 8.08
CA VAL A 616 8.75 -10.74 9.41
C VAL A 616 9.30 -12.09 9.84
N ASP A 617 9.54 -12.22 11.14
CA ASP A 617 10.04 -13.48 11.73
C ASP A 617 8.94 -14.46 12.08
N LYS A 618 7.72 -13.95 12.31
CA LYS A 618 6.53 -14.76 12.59
C LYS A 618 5.25 -14.15 12.01
N ILE A 619 4.29 -15.03 11.78
CA ILE A 619 2.90 -14.72 11.46
C ILE A 619 2.03 -15.53 12.41
N ASP A 620 1.37 -14.85 13.35
CA ASP A 620 0.53 -15.49 14.35
C ASP A 620 -0.83 -15.88 13.73
N ILE A 621 -1.28 -17.13 13.92
CA ILE A 621 -2.57 -17.63 13.44
C ILE A 621 -3.53 -17.72 14.61
N THR A 622 -4.62 -16.96 14.52
CA THR A 622 -5.77 -17.06 15.42
C THR A 622 -6.90 -17.79 14.69
N PHE A 623 -7.49 -18.79 15.32
CA PHE A 623 -8.62 -19.49 14.74
C PHE A 623 -9.94 -18.78 15.07
N VAL A 624 -10.81 -18.66 14.08
CA VAL A 624 -12.12 -18.00 14.22
C VAL A 624 -13.24 -18.90 13.70
N ASN A 625 -14.46 -18.68 14.19
CA ASN A 625 -15.64 -19.46 13.79
C ASN A 625 -16.49 -18.72 12.74
N LEU A 626 -15.84 -18.04 11.78
CA LEU A 626 -16.55 -17.36 10.68
C LEU A 626 -17.14 -18.40 9.73
N SER A 627 -18.42 -18.26 9.37
CA SER A 627 -19.13 -19.20 8.50
C SER A 627 -20.02 -18.48 7.48
N GLY A 628 -20.56 -19.23 6.52
CA GLY A 628 -21.45 -18.67 5.49
C GLY A 628 -20.78 -17.58 4.66
N PHE A 629 -21.48 -16.46 4.44
CA PHE A 629 -21.00 -15.34 3.62
C PHE A 629 -19.88 -14.53 4.27
N GLU A 630 -19.69 -14.63 5.59
CA GLU A 630 -18.64 -13.91 6.30
C GLU A 630 -17.32 -14.68 6.34
N ARG A 631 -17.34 -15.98 6.01
CA ARG A 631 -16.15 -16.84 6.02
C ARG A 631 -15.14 -16.34 5.00
N ARG A 632 -13.96 -16.02 5.51
CA ARG A 632 -12.79 -15.57 4.75
C ARG A 632 -11.58 -15.54 5.69
N VAL A 633 -10.39 -15.65 5.14
CA VAL A 633 -9.17 -15.39 5.91
C VAL A 633 -9.01 -13.87 6.09
N ILE A 634 -8.74 -13.41 7.31
CA ILE A 634 -8.53 -11.98 7.58
C ILE A 634 -7.07 -11.80 7.99
N ALA A 635 -6.38 -10.84 7.37
CA ALA A 635 -4.99 -10.54 7.67
C ALA A 635 -4.86 -9.17 8.34
N HIS A 636 -4.09 -9.13 9.43
CA HIS A 636 -3.72 -7.95 10.18
C HIS A 636 -2.23 -7.69 9.96
N THR A 637 -1.91 -6.93 8.92
CA THR A 637 -0.54 -6.72 8.43
C THR A 637 0.39 -6.01 9.44
N CYS A 638 -0.19 -5.23 10.37
CA CYS A 638 0.56 -4.53 11.42
C CYS A 638 1.15 -5.47 12.49
N GLY A 639 0.36 -6.46 12.92
CA GLY A 639 0.72 -7.43 13.96
C GLY A 639 1.21 -8.78 13.43
N PRO A 640 1.64 -8.85 12.15
CA PRO A 640 1.34 -9.95 11.22
C PRO A 640 0.49 -11.09 11.82
N VAL A 641 -0.82 -10.85 11.98
CA VAL A 641 -1.77 -11.86 12.50
C VAL A 641 -2.73 -12.28 11.39
N ILE A 642 -3.05 -13.56 11.32
CA ILE A 642 -4.08 -14.10 10.43
C ILE A 642 -5.21 -14.70 11.27
N GLU A 643 -6.44 -14.27 11.02
CA GLU A 643 -7.63 -14.99 11.46
C GLU A 643 -7.99 -16.05 10.42
N LEU A 644 -7.89 -17.32 10.83
CA LEU A 644 -8.15 -18.48 9.99
C LEU A 644 -9.46 -19.15 10.42
N PRO A 645 -10.51 -19.13 9.57
CA PRO A 645 -11.76 -19.82 9.89
C PRO A 645 -11.56 -21.33 10.06
N SER A 646 -12.00 -21.90 11.19
CA SER A 646 -11.98 -23.35 11.42
C SER A 646 -13.14 -24.09 10.74
N THR A 647 -14.06 -23.35 10.12
CA THR A 647 -15.32 -23.86 9.56
C THR A 647 -15.19 -24.45 8.14
N TYR A 648 -13.99 -24.45 7.56
CA TYR A 648 -13.73 -25.04 6.23
C TYR A 648 -13.92 -26.56 6.26
N GLN A 649 -14.81 -27.05 5.40
CA GLN A 649 -15.12 -28.48 5.35
C GLN A 649 -14.19 -29.24 4.40
N THR A 650 -13.73 -28.58 3.33
CA THR A 650 -12.89 -29.22 2.31
C THR A 650 -11.81 -28.28 1.79
N TYR A 651 -10.71 -28.87 1.31
CA TYR A 651 -9.62 -28.08 0.72
C TYR A 651 -10.03 -27.31 -0.55
N PRO A 652 -10.84 -27.85 -1.48
CA PRO A 652 -11.30 -27.08 -2.65
C PRO A 652 -12.09 -25.82 -2.28
N GLU A 653 -12.88 -25.88 -1.21
CA GLU A 653 -13.61 -24.72 -0.67
C GLU A 653 -12.65 -23.65 -0.15
N PHE A 654 -11.70 -24.05 0.70
CA PHE A 654 -10.64 -23.17 1.21
C PHE A 654 -9.85 -22.52 0.06
N ARG A 655 -9.37 -23.33 -0.90
CA ARG A 655 -8.59 -22.86 -2.04
C ARG A 655 -9.36 -21.83 -2.85
N LYS A 656 -10.61 -22.12 -3.20
CA LYS A 656 -11.46 -21.23 -4.00
C LYS A 656 -11.63 -19.86 -3.34
N GLU A 657 -11.87 -19.84 -2.03
CA GLU A 657 -12.01 -18.59 -1.29
C GLU A 657 -10.69 -17.83 -1.20
N MET A 658 -9.58 -18.51 -0.90
CA MET A 658 -8.25 -17.88 -0.87
C MET A 658 -7.82 -17.31 -2.23
N GLU A 659 -8.02 -18.04 -3.33
CA GLU A 659 -7.72 -17.55 -4.68
C GLU A 659 -8.59 -16.34 -5.04
N TYR A 660 -9.86 -16.33 -4.63
CA TYR A 660 -10.74 -15.17 -4.81
C TYR A 660 -10.24 -13.96 -4.00
N GLN A 661 -9.81 -14.16 -2.76
CA GLN A 661 -9.25 -13.07 -1.95
C GLN A 661 -7.98 -12.50 -2.58
N LEU A 662 -7.04 -13.35 -2.99
CA LEU A 662 -5.76 -12.93 -3.56
C LEU A 662 -5.86 -12.32 -4.97
N SER A 663 -6.98 -12.52 -5.67
CA SER A 663 -7.25 -11.90 -6.98
C SER A 663 -8.01 -10.58 -6.91
N SER A 664 -8.51 -10.21 -5.73
CA SER A 664 -9.28 -8.98 -5.52
C SER A 664 -8.39 -7.88 -4.95
N GLU A 665 -8.24 -6.77 -5.70
CA GLU A 665 -7.53 -5.56 -5.25
C GLU A 665 -8.10 -4.99 -3.94
N GLU A 666 -9.39 -5.17 -3.68
CA GLU A 666 -10.03 -4.72 -2.45
C GLU A 666 -9.45 -5.43 -1.21
N SER A 667 -8.94 -6.65 -1.36
CA SER A 667 -8.35 -7.42 -0.27
C SER A 667 -7.01 -6.85 0.21
N PHE A 668 -6.37 -6.01 -0.61
CA PHE A 668 -5.08 -5.38 -0.31
C PHE A 668 -5.23 -3.94 0.20
N LYS A 669 -6.46 -3.42 0.27
CA LYS A 669 -6.72 -2.09 0.85
C LYS A 669 -6.66 -2.12 2.36
N MET A 670 -6.04 -1.10 2.94
CA MET A 670 -5.90 -0.93 4.37
C MET A 670 -7.23 -0.48 4.97
N ASN A 671 -7.82 -1.35 5.77
CA ASN A 671 -9.03 -1.07 6.53
C ASN A 671 -8.72 -1.14 8.03
N ILE A 672 -9.48 -0.40 8.84
CA ILE A 672 -9.49 -0.63 10.29
C ILE A 672 -10.33 -1.89 10.47
N ALA A 673 -9.70 -2.95 10.99
CA ALA A 673 -10.41 -4.16 11.39
C ALA A 673 -11.37 -3.89 12.57
#